data_AF-A0A1F0R8Q7-F1
#
_entry.id   AF-A0A1F0R8Q7-F1
#
_cell.length_a   1.000
_cell.length_b   1.000
_cell.length_c   1.000
_cell.angle_alpha   90.00
_cell.angle_beta   90.00
_cell.angle_gamma   90.00
#
_symmetry.space_group_name_H-M   'P 1'
#
loop_
_entity.id
_entity.type
_entity.pdbx_description
1 polymer ?
#
loop_
_entity_poly.entity_id
_entity_poly.type
_entity_poly.pdbx_seq_one_letter_code
_entity_poly.pdbx_strand_id
1 'polypeptide(L)'
;MKSNESKTYGSIRKIKAYGTCGVILGLAALAVATTNGVQADEVAKEPTTVAPANTATNLPDSQPVKTAEQQNQLNQAGQAQGNVTVQVDNSQVNQAAQAAKKEGVEVVQDAPVDKGTTNTLAETQKAQAEIAADQAKQKAAVEKTTEDYVKAKADHAKAVEATKKQNDQIVAENQALKEAHDKAEKAGQDVNQAVSTAKDKVKAEFKDAKVSESTKAIKVEATKDSYDAYTKEVEKVKADNQKSTDTYIAEKRQEDKDIADTKAYNEGVRKRNAEGKAKVEAENAVIDDFNKNVAEHNKAEDARFAKEKAEAEKNRVKDGYLSEVVSQGLVFKNEADAHIDVKGADSYISAKGLHEAFKDITKSMGLGEDQLQQYVTYFSLPSAQDLKISKDPSRLTSNFELYKAKAGFVFGGEGNQFGAVNSKVGKTVTVTYTNLKNSSYKGRAISKMELDVTVKPTSENIQDDVVFGFSKNPAKGIEVAARYKDTNKDYKLDLSLRTRFYDADGNLINFEDNKDNPNEAKGLLSLSSLNAYKNHVETARPSDTARFIQISGSSIVKHDNGLVYSNEKDNSNGNHFGLNQHNIIDSTTSPYYWYLAGALALKGTNPEYGITVTSWDKLGDRKGEGRFTPSIWFTVTSELAATGVPTRPQYKKPKERKNFTPEKLKEAPTPKAKLNLVTVNGVPAPTYKPNEKMPTPPVVPTVHYHRYQLKAQFKVEKHNYNAKGELIDDKEMLPEGINYYVSKWSNWQNKGNQSSKDVVKRGFAYIEDYDETKVTGLESRFQVKDAEGKAVNGLKMYHVLDRKTLSKALNDMIDRSGISPKGAFYMWVAEKPEEFYKAYVQTGMDLFFHTPMQNKKGFTGKYTNQTFQVQFGNGYYSNVVVNHVPELKVQKRVYNKLGDGQNLDGKLIKLGDKFYYFLDGAKLPADRGESLKEYRFYDDFDEKGDEFTGEYKAMAAVDIKLKDGSVIKAGTDLSQYAELKYDKAKGVVEISMKQDFLDKVDNASEFDVDAAIQMKRIASGTFENTYKNVVNGHEIVSNTVKTTTPEPEKPQPKKPTPAPKTPAPALPQTGERSSIGLVALGLSMLAGFGLFGLKKHKEN
;
A
#
# COMPACT_ATOMS: atom_id res chain seq x y z
N MET A 1 -53.80 11.54 -89.09
CA MET A 1 -52.46 12.10 -89.38
C MET A 1 -51.47 11.03 -88.94
N LYS A 2 -50.76 10.34 -89.86
CA LYS A 2 -49.56 10.72 -90.67
C LYS A 2 -48.25 10.57 -89.87
N SER A 3 -47.25 9.98 -90.54
CA SER A 3 -45.93 9.49 -90.05
C SER A 3 -46.00 8.37 -88.99
N ASN A 4 -45.42 7.17 -89.14
CA ASN A 4 -44.19 6.66 -89.81
C ASN A 4 -42.91 6.92 -88.97
N GLU A 5 -41.97 5.97 -88.80
CA GLU A 5 -41.93 4.57 -89.29
C GLU A 5 -40.88 3.68 -88.58
N SER A 6 -41.08 2.36 -88.67
CA SER A 6 -40.04 1.31 -88.87
C SER A 6 -39.02 0.99 -87.76
N LYS A 7 -38.36 -0.20 -87.72
CA LYS A 7 -38.59 -1.58 -88.25
C LYS A 7 -37.83 -2.52 -87.26
N THR A 8 -38.35 -3.67 -86.79
CA THR A 8 -38.26 -5.04 -87.36
C THR A 8 -36.85 -5.49 -87.83
N TYR A 9 -36.42 -6.77 -87.79
CA TYR A 9 -37.13 -8.07 -87.76
C TYR A 9 -36.26 -9.24 -87.22
N GLY A 10 -36.89 -10.27 -86.64
CA GLY A 10 -36.45 -11.68 -86.66
C GLY A 10 -35.24 -12.11 -85.80
N SER A 11 -34.87 -13.40 -85.72
CA SER A 11 -35.68 -14.64 -85.85
C SER A 11 -34.88 -15.90 -85.42
N ILE A 12 -35.54 -16.83 -84.73
CA ILE A 12 -35.05 -18.12 -84.21
C ILE A 12 -34.27 -19.00 -85.22
N ARG A 13 -33.20 -19.69 -84.76
CA ARG A 13 -32.65 -21.05 -85.10
C ARG A 13 -31.12 -21.08 -84.82
N LYS A 14 -30.39 -22.19 -84.52
CA LYS A 14 -30.63 -23.64 -84.29
C LYS A 14 -29.46 -24.19 -83.41
N ILE A 15 -29.66 -24.96 -82.34
CA ILE A 15 -29.79 -26.45 -82.22
C ILE A 15 -28.47 -27.27 -82.31
N LYS A 16 -28.15 -27.97 -81.20
CA LYS A 16 -27.35 -29.23 -81.02
C LYS A 16 -25.83 -29.22 -81.30
N ALA A 17 -25.01 -30.13 -80.71
CA ALA A 17 -25.11 -30.94 -79.47
C ALA A 17 -23.79 -31.70 -79.17
N TYR A 18 -23.65 -32.21 -77.94
CA TYR A 18 -22.57 -33.09 -77.43
C TYR A 18 -21.16 -32.45 -77.37
N GLY A 19 -20.22 -32.87 -76.52
CA GLY A 19 -20.23 -33.97 -75.55
C GLY A 19 -19.43 -33.68 -74.26
N THR A 20 -19.11 -34.71 -73.48
CA THR A 20 -18.71 -34.63 -72.06
C THR A 20 -17.21 -34.78 -71.75
N CYS A 21 -16.80 -34.23 -70.60
CA CYS A 21 -15.64 -34.59 -69.75
C CYS A 21 -14.21 -34.21 -70.16
N GLY A 22 -13.43 -33.67 -69.20
CA GLY A 22 -11.95 -33.68 -69.23
C GLY A 22 -11.21 -32.67 -68.33
N VAL A 23 -10.78 -33.11 -67.12
CA VAL A 23 -9.46 -32.85 -66.48
C VAL A 23 -8.86 -31.41 -66.61
N ILE A 24 -8.95 -30.50 -65.62
CA ILE A 24 -8.13 -30.36 -64.37
C ILE A 24 -6.83 -29.53 -64.54
N LEU A 25 -6.58 -28.58 -63.60
CA LEU A 25 -5.45 -27.62 -63.48
C LEU A 25 -5.34 -26.57 -64.62
N GLY A 26 -4.78 -25.35 -64.43
CA GLY A 26 -4.32 -24.66 -63.22
C GLY A 26 -3.47 -23.40 -63.55
N LEU A 27 -3.29 -22.49 -62.57
CA LEU A 27 -2.34 -21.34 -62.55
C LEU A 27 -2.61 -20.07 -63.41
N ALA A 28 -3.18 -19.07 -62.73
CA ALA A 28 -2.85 -17.64 -62.60
C ALA A 28 -1.72 -16.92 -63.42
N ALA A 29 -1.86 -15.57 -63.46
CA ALA A 29 -0.83 -14.51 -63.61
C ALA A 29 -0.21 -14.27 -65.01
N LEU A 30 0.24 -13.07 -65.42
CA LEU A 30 -0.01 -11.67 -64.99
C LEU A 30 0.44 -10.72 -66.14
N ALA A 31 -0.16 -9.53 -66.29
CA ALA A 31 0.19 -8.56 -67.34
C ALA A 31 1.27 -7.52 -66.93
N VAL A 32 1.88 -6.84 -67.90
CA VAL A 32 3.10 -6.00 -67.77
C VAL A 32 2.95 -4.66 -68.50
N ALA A 33 3.70 -3.62 -68.05
CA ALA A 33 3.96 -2.32 -68.70
C ALA A 33 2.76 -1.34 -68.83
N THR A 34 2.86 0.01 -68.90
CA THR A 34 3.75 1.13 -68.50
C THR A 34 3.28 2.36 -69.32
N THR A 35 3.32 3.61 -68.80
CA THR A 35 3.91 4.86 -69.42
C THR A 35 3.29 6.21 -68.99
N ASN A 36 4.14 7.10 -68.45
CA ASN A 36 4.37 8.56 -68.67
C ASN A 36 3.26 9.62 -68.96
N GLY A 37 3.49 10.84 -68.42
CA GLY A 37 2.80 12.15 -68.64
C GLY A 37 2.47 12.85 -67.30
N VAL A 38 2.94 14.03 -66.84
CA VAL A 38 3.46 15.32 -67.41
C VAL A 38 2.36 16.11 -68.17
N GLN A 39 2.05 17.41 -67.99
CA GLN A 39 2.62 18.68 -67.42
C GLN A 39 1.73 19.24 -66.26
N ALA A 40 2.03 20.24 -65.38
CA ALA A 40 2.66 21.59 -65.41
C ALA A 40 1.80 22.74 -66.01
N ASP A 41 1.87 24.02 -65.58
CA ASP A 41 2.56 24.62 -64.39
C ASP A 41 1.57 25.27 -63.38
N GLU A 42 1.42 26.55 -62.98
CA GLU A 42 2.02 27.92 -63.17
C GLU A 42 1.57 28.80 -61.94
N VAL A 43 2.10 29.97 -61.53
CA VAL A 43 3.43 30.64 -61.63
C VAL A 43 3.49 31.91 -60.70
N ALA A 44 4.69 32.47 -60.44
CA ALA A 44 5.02 33.85 -59.95
C ALA A 44 4.74 34.38 -58.51
N LYS A 45 5.85 34.60 -57.76
CA LYS A 45 6.30 35.85 -57.07
C LYS A 45 5.58 36.46 -55.83
N GLU A 46 6.18 36.21 -54.66
CA GLU A 46 6.80 37.19 -53.71
C GLU A 46 6.92 38.67 -54.19
N PRO A 47 6.77 39.71 -53.32
CA PRO A 47 7.80 39.92 -52.29
C PRO A 47 7.43 40.56 -50.91
N THR A 48 8.28 40.23 -49.93
CA THR A 48 8.80 41.11 -48.82
C THR A 48 7.94 41.47 -47.59
N THR A 49 8.21 40.75 -46.49
CA THR A 49 8.60 41.27 -45.15
C THR A 49 7.90 42.50 -44.54
N VAL A 50 7.18 42.29 -43.41
CA VAL A 50 7.56 42.79 -42.06
C VAL A 50 6.99 41.84 -40.99
N ALA A 51 7.71 41.67 -39.86
CA ALA A 51 7.17 41.18 -38.59
C ALA A 51 7.83 41.98 -37.43
N PRO A 52 7.29 42.03 -36.19
CA PRO A 52 6.13 41.30 -35.66
C PRO A 52 5.06 42.16 -34.95
N ALA A 53 3.89 41.58 -34.69
CA ALA A 53 3.00 42.00 -33.59
C ALA A 53 2.09 40.84 -33.15
N ASN A 54 1.96 40.61 -31.84
CA ASN A 54 0.95 39.70 -31.29
C ASN A 54 -0.34 40.48 -30.96
N THR A 55 -1.43 40.18 -31.66
CA THR A 55 -2.79 40.48 -31.19
C THR A 55 -3.67 39.25 -31.40
N ALA A 56 -4.20 38.71 -30.30
CA ALA A 56 -5.12 37.58 -30.35
C ALA A 56 -6.58 38.08 -30.42
N THR A 57 -7.28 37.78 -31.52
CA THR A 57 -8.73 37.96 -31.64
C THR A 57 -9.39 36.76 -32.31
N ASN A 58 -9.68 35.77 -31.46
CA ASN A 58 -10.81 34.85 -31.53
C ASN A 58 -11.86 35.03 -32.66
N LEU A 59 -11.99 34.01 -33.52
CA LEU A 59 -13.22 33.23 -33.80
C LEU A 59 -12.79 31.89 -34.47
N PRO A 60 -13.62 30.83 -34.51
CA PRO A 60 -13.10 29.46 -34.60
C PRO A 60 -13.45 28.72 -35.90
N ASP A 61 -12.45 28.43 -36.73
CA ASP A 61 -12.54 27.31 -37.65
C ASP A 61 -12.54 26.00 -36.86
N SER A 62 -13.56 25.17 -37.07
CA SER A 62 -13.74 23.94 -36.31
C SER A 62 -12.69 22.90 -36.71
N GLN A 63 -11.86 22.49 -35.74
CA GLN A 63 -11.15 21.21 -35.88
C GLN A 63 -12.19 20.12 -36.16
N PRO A 64 -11.95 19.21 -37.13
CA PRO A 64 -12.85 18.09 -37.36
C PRO A 64 -13.00 17.29 -36.06
N VAL A 65 -14.24 16.91 -35.75
CA VAL A 65 -14.58 16.26 -34.48
C VAL A 65 -13.71 15.02 -34.30
N LYS A 66 -12.84 15.05 -33.27
CA LYS A 66 -11.95 13.94 -32.92
C LYS A 66 -12.80 12.69 -32.73
N THR A 67 -12.41 11.58 -33.37
CA THR A 67 -13.19 10.34 -33.24
C THR A 67 -13.19 9.86 -31.80
N ALA A 68 -14.23 9.12 -31.38
CA ALA A 68 -14.31 8.58 -30.02
C ALA A 68 -13.06 7.74 -29.65
N GLU A 69 -12.43 7.10 -30.64
CA GLU A 69 -11.17 6.37 -30.50
C GLU A 69 -9.97 7.30 -30.26
N GLN A 70 -9.85 8.40 -31.01
CA GLN A 70 -8.82 9.44 -30.78
C GLN A 70 -8.98 10.10 -29.41
N GLN A 71 -10.22 10.37 -28.99
CA GLN A 71 -10.49 10.96 -27.68
C GLN A 71 -10.20 9.96 -26.55
N ASN A 72 -10.54 8.67 -26.70
CA ASN A 72 -10.16 7.64 -25.74
C ASN A 72 -8.64 7.45 -25.63
N GLN A 73 -7.88 7.55 -26.73
CA GLN A 73 -6.42 7.52 -26.69
C GLN A 73 -5.83 8.74 -25.95
N LEU A 74 -6.43 9.94 -26.09
CA LEU A 74 -6.04 11.09 -25.27
C LEU A 74 -6.39 10.89 -23.78
N ASN A 75 -7.57 10.35 -23.49
CA ASN A 75 -8.06 10.15 -22.12
C ASN A 75 -7.29 9.08 -21.33
N GLN A 76 -6.40 8.30 -21.98
CA GLN A 76 -5.51 7.33 -21.33
C GLN A 76 -4.16 7.92 -20.90
N ALA A 77 -3.79 9.11 -21.39
CA ALA A 77 -2.56 9.79 -20.98
C ALA A 77 -2.71 10.36 -19.56
N GLY A 78 -2.22 9.61 -18.55
CA GLY A 78 -2.25 10.03 -17.15
C GLY A 78 -2.51 8.93 -16.12
N GLN A 79 -2.73 7.67 -16.53
CA GLN A 79 -2.87 6.54 -15.60
C GLN A 79 -1.59 5.68 -15.56
N ALA A 80 -1.07 5.41 -14.37
CA ALA A 80 0.24 4.80 -14.15
C ALA A 80 0.40 3.35 -14.70
N GLN A 81 -0.71 2.68 -15.04
CA GLN A 81 -0.74 1.39 -15.72
C GLN A 81 -1.80 1.42 -16.84
N GLY A 82 -1.41 1.88 -18.03
CA GLY A 82 -2.31 1.98 -19.18
C GLY A 82 -2.54 0.66 -19.92
N ASN A 83 -3.79 0.41 -20.32
CA ASN A 83 -4.18 -0.69 -21.21
C ASN A 83 -4.20 -0.22 -22.67
N VAL A 84 -3.53 -0.94 -23.56
CA VAL A 84 -3.47 -0.62 -25.00
C VAL A 84 -4.33 -1.60 -25.79
N THR A 85 -5.05 -1.08 -26.79
CA THR A 85 -5.89 -1.89 -27.70
C THR A 85 -5.03 -2.80 -28.58
N VAL A 86 -5.23 -4.11 -28.43
CA VAL A 86 -4.65 -5.13 -29.30
C VAL A 86 -5.38 -5.10 -30.63
N GLN A 87 -4.64 -5.17 -31.75
CA GLN A 87 -5.25 -5.19 -33.07
C GLN A 87 -5.97 -6.53 -33.33
N VAL A 88 -7.16 -6.43 -33.90
CA VAL A 88 -8.04 -7.55 -34.20
C VAL A 88 -8.56 -7.38 -35.62
N ASP A 89 -8.20 -8.30 -36.53
CA ASP A 89 -8.80 -8.32 -37.86
C ASP A 89 -10.31 -8.60 -37.75
N ASN A 90 -11.11 -7.92 -38.54
CA ASN A 90 -12.57 -8.11 -38.66
C ASN A 90 -13.00 -8.15 -40.15
N SER A 91 -12.05 -8.20 -41.08
CA SER A 91 -12.26 -8.05 -42.52
C SER A 91 -13.17 -9.13 -43.12
N GLN A 92 -12.99 -10.38 -42.73
CA GLN A 92 -13.67 -11.54 -43.32
C GLN A 92 -15.19 -11.52 -43.09
N VAL A 93 -15.63 -11.15 -41.88
CA VAL A 93 -17.07 -11.08 -41.55
C VAL A 93 -17.72 -9.88 -42.23
N ASN A 94 -17.04 -8.73 -42.27
CA ASN A 94 -17.49 -7.53 -42.99
C ASN A 94 -17.72 -7.81 -44.48
N GLN A 95 -16.88 -8.64 -45.12
CA GLN A 95 -17.03 -9.02 -46.54
C GLN A 95 -18.25 -9.92 -46.78
N ALA A 96 -18.47 -10.93 -45.92
CA ALA A 96 -19.66 -11.80 -46.01
C ALA A 96 -20.97 -11.01 -45.82
N ALA A 97 -21.00 -10.11 -44.85
CA ALA A 97 -22.11 -9.20 -44.60
C ALA A 97 -22.44 -8.31 -45.83
N GLN A 98 -21.41 -7.86 -46.56
CA GLN A 98 -21.59 -7.09 -47.81
C GLN A 98 -22.06 -7.95 -48.99
N ALA A 99 -21.78 -9.25 -49.00
CA ALA A 99 -22.28 -10.17 -50.03
C ALA A 99 -23.78 -10.46 -49.84
N ALA A 100 -24.19 -10.85 -48.63
CA ALA A 100 -25.60 -11.13 -48.30
C ALA A 100 -26.55 -9.98 -48.68
N LYS A 101 -26.13 -8.73 -48.38
CA LYS A 101 -26.88 -7.51 -48.69
C LYS A 101 -27.11 -7.26 -50.19
N LYS A 102 -26.33 -7.87 -51.10
CA LYS A 102 -26.53 -7.74 -52.56
C LYS A 102 -27.67 -8.64 -53.07
N GLU A 103 -27.87 -9.81 -52.48
CA GLU A 103 -28.93 -10.75 -52.86
C GLU A 103 -30.31 -10.39 -52.28
N GLY A 104 -30.37 -9.32 -51.47
CA GLY A 104 -31.59 -8.82 -50.83
C GLY A 104 -31.88 -9.43 -49.46
N VAL A 105 -30.90 -10.09 -48.83
CA VAL A 105 -30.94 -10.47 -47.41
C VAL A 105 -30.75 -9.22 -46.55
N GLU A 106 -31.51 -9.10 -45.46
CA GLU A 106 -31.35 -8.01 -44.50
C GLU A 106 -30.16 -8.29 -43.57
N VAL A 107 -29.34 -7.28 -43.27
CA VAL A 107 -28.07 -7.45 -42.54
C VAL A 107 -27.94 -6.42 -41.42
N VAL A 108 -27.80 -6.92 -40.19
CA VAL A 108 -27.65 -6.13 -38.96
C VAL A 108 -26.23 -6.33 -38.40
N GLN A 109 -25.59 -5.24 -37.96
CA GLN A 109 -24.35 -5.31 -37.19
C GLN A 109 -24.66 -5.05 -35.72
N ASP A 110 -24.33 -6.00 -34.85
CA ASP A 110 -24.50 -5.88 -33.41
C ASP A 110 -23.33 -5.10 -32.76
N ALA A 111 -23.45 -4.84 -31.45
CA ALA A 111 -22.43 -4.15 -30.68
C ALA A 111 -21.10 -4.94 -30.63
N PRO A 112 -19.93 -4.28 -30.63
CA PRO A 112 -18.64 -4.96 -30.53
C PRO A 112 -18.48 -5.72 -29.20
N VAL A 113 -18.00 -6.96 -29.28
CA VAL A 113 -17.71 -7.81 -28.13
C VAL A 113 -16.31 -7.48 -27.60
N ASP A 114 -16.23 -6.93 -26.38
CA ASP A 114 -14.97 -6.71 -25.68
C ASP A 114 -14.51 -8.00 -24.99
N LYS A 115 -13.36 -8.53 -25.39
CA LYS A 115 -12.70 -9.71 -24.79
C LYS A 115 -11.92 -9.36 -23.51
N GLY A 116 -11.93 -8.09 -23.07
CA GLY A 116 -11.30 -7.64 -21.83
C GLY A 116 -9.83 -7.28 -21.99
N THR A 117 -9.09 -7.35 -20.88
CA THR A 117 -7.65 -7.04 -20.83
C THR A 117 -6.84 -8.29 -20.51
N THR A 118 -5.77 -8.53 -21.27
CA THR A 118 -4.80 -9.62 -21.07
C THR A 118 -3.49 -9.09 -20.47
N ASN A 119 -2.83 -9.91 -19.66
CA ASN A 119 -1.65 -9.50 -18.89
C ASN A 119 -0.35 -10.11 -19.44
N THR A 120 -0.48 -11.11 -20.31
CA THR A 120 0.63 -11.84 -20.95
C THR A 120 0.40 -12.05 -22.44
N LEU A 121 1.50 -12.28 -23.17
CA LEU A 121 1.47 -12.62 -24.59
C LEU A 121 0.66 -13.90 -24.88
N ALA A 122 0.74 -14.91 -24.00
CA ALA A 122 0.04 -16.18 -24.16
C ALA A 122 -1.49 -16.04 -24.04
N GLU A 123 -1.98 -15.28 -23.05
CA GLU A 123 -3.40 -14.95 -22.93
C GLU A 123 -3.91 -14.17 -24.15
N THR A 124 -3.10 -13.23 -24.64
CA THR A 124 -3.42 -12.40 -25.82
C THR A 124 -3.55 -13.25 -27.08
N GLN A 125 -2.59 -14.15 -27.33
CA GLN A 125 -2.62 -15.08 -28.46
C GLN A 125 -3.82 -16.04 -28.38
N LYS A 126 -4.14 -16.55 -27.19
CA LYS A 126 -5.33 -17.38 -26.98
C LYS A 126 -6.61 -16.61 -27.30
N ALA A 127 -6.76 -15.38 -26.81
CA ALA A 127 -7.92 -14.54 -27.09
C ALA A 127 -8.06 -14.22 -28.60
N GLN A 128 -6.96 -13.95 -29.29
CA GLN A 128 -6.95 -13.76 -30.76
C GLN A 128 -7.37 -15.03 -31.51
N ALA A 129 -6.91 -16.21 -31.09
CA ALA A 129 -7.32 -17.48 -31.70
C ALA A 129 -8.82 -17.79 -31.48
N GLU A 130 -9.35 -17.51 -30.28
CA GLU A 130 -10.79 -17.61 -30.00
C GLU A 130 -11.63 -16.67 -30.87
N ILE A 131 -11.17 -15.43 -31.08
CA ILE A 131 -11.84 -14.44 -31.95
C ILE A 131 -11.89 -14.94 -33.39
N ALA A 132 -10.75 -15.38 -33.96
CA ALA A 132 -10.69 -15.84 -35.34
C ALA A 132 -11.57 -17.09 -35.58
N ALA A 133 -11.63 -18.01 -34.60
CA ALA A 133 -12.47 -19.20 -34.66
C ALA A 133 -13.98 -18.89 -34.57
N ASP A 134 -14.38 -17.77 -33.99
CA ASP A 134 -15.78 -17.31 -33.99
C ASP A 134 -16.14 -16.56 -35.27
N GLN A 135 -15.29 -15.64 -35.72
CA GLN A 135 -15.46 -14.90 -36.97
C GLN A 135 -15.62 -15.83 -38.18
N ALA A 136 -14.89 -16.96 -38.22
CA ALA A 136 -15.06 -18.00 -39.24
C ALA A 136 -16.47 -18.63 -39.24
N LYS A 137 -17.11 -18.79 -38.08
CA LYS A 137 -18.49 -19.30 -37.96
C LYS A 137 -19.51 -18.26 -38.39
N GLN A 138 -19.34 -17.00 -37.97
CA GLN A 138 -20.21 -15.89 -38.40
C GLN A 138 -20.22 -15.78 -39.93
N LYS A 139 -19.04 -15.81 -40.56
CA LYS A 139 -18.90 -15.83 -42.03
C LYS A 139 -19.73 -16.95 -42.67
N ALA A 140 -19.53 -18.20 -42.24
CA ALA A 140 -20.22 -19.36 -42.81
C ALA A 140 -21.76 -19.32 -42.62
N ALA A 141 -22.24 -18.78 -41.49
CA ALA A 141 -23.68 -18.63 -41.22
C ALA A 141 -24.35 -17.57 -42.12
N VAL A 142 -23.65 -16.46 -42.39
CA VAL A 142 -24.12 -15.39 -43.29
C VAL A 142 -24.15 -15.88 -44.74
N GLU A 143 -23.10 -16.59 -45.18
CA GLU A 143 -23.02 -17.15 -46.54
C GLU A 143 -24.15 -18.17 -46.78
N LYS A 144 -24.31 -19.17 -45.90
CA LYS A 144 -25.35 -20.19 -46.06
C LYS A 144 -26.78 -19.61 -46.12
N THR A 145 -27.10 -18.68 -45.22
CA THR A 145 -28.44 -18.05 -45.19
C THR A 145 -28.76 -17.32 -46.49
N THR A 146 -27.74 -16.82 -47.19
CA THR A 146 -27.87 -16.17 -48.48
C THR A 146 -28.19 -17.17 -49.60
N GLU A 147 -27.49 -18.31 -49.62
CA GLU A 147 -27.71 -19.39 -50.62
C GLU A 147 -29.13 -19.98 -50.54
N ASP A 148 -29.61 -20.27 -49.33
CA ASP A 148 -30.94 -20.85 -49.10
C ASP A 148 -32.07 -19.91 -49.58
N TYR A 149 -31.92 -18.58 -49.40
CA TYR A 149 -32.90 -17.58 -49.86
C TYR A 149 -32.96 -17.45 -51.39
N VAL A 150 -31.80 -17.40 -52.06
CA VAL A 150 -31.72 -17.32 -53.53
C VAL A 150 -32.43 -18.51 -54.18
N LYS A 151 -32.32 -19.71 -53.59
CA LYS A 151 -33.02 -20.92 -54.06
C LYS A 151 -34.54 -20.81 -53.93
N ALA A 152 -35.06 -20.41 -52.77
CA ALA A 152 -36.51 -20.33 -52.52
C ALA A 152 -37.25 -19.40 -53.50
N LYS A 153 -36.58 -18.33 -53.94
CA LYS A 153 -37.08 -17.36 -54.92
C LYS A 153 -37.32 -17.98 -56.32
N ALA A 154 -36.54 -18.97 -56.71
CA ALA A 154 -36.61 -19.61 -58.03
C ALA A 154 -37.75 -20.64 -58.17
N ASP A 155 -38.19 -21.27 -57.08
CA ASP A 155 -39.24 -22.30 -57.14
C ASP A 155 -40.66 -21.72 -57.09
N HIS A 156 -40.89 -20.64 -56.35
CA HIS A 156 -42.19 -19.96 -56.29
C HIS A 156 -42.71 -19.53 -57.68
N ALA A 157 -41.83 -19.05 -58.56
CA ALA A 157 -42.18 -18.57 -59.89
C ALA A 157 -42.89 -19.63 -60.77
N LYS A 158 -42.60 -20.92 -60.54
CA LYS A 158 -43.14 -22.04 -61.35
C LYS A 158 -44.59 -22.39 -60.98
N ALA A 159 -45.03 -22.08 -59.75
CA ALA A 159 -46.32 -22.51 -59.24
C ALA A 159 -47.49 -21.62 -59.70
N VAL A 160 -47.24 -20.32 -59.90
CA VAL A 160 -48.28 -19.30 -60.19
C VAL A 160 -48.87 -19.45 -61.60
N GLU A 161 -48.10 -20.01 -62.54
CA GLU A 161 -48.51 -20.10 -63.96
C GLU A 161 -49.53 -21.23 -64.23
N ALA A 162 -49.59 -22.26 -63.39
CA ALA A 162 -50.46 -23.43 -63.58
C ALA A 162 -51.94 -23.14 -63.26
N THR A 163 -52.24 -22.61 -62.07
CA THR A 163 -53.61 -22.42 -61.57
C THR A 163 -54.46 -21.49 -62.45
N LYS A 164 -53.81 -20.57 -63.18
CA LYS A 164 -54.48 -19.48 -63.90
C LYS A 164 -55.38 -19.94 -65.06
N LYS A 165 -55.20 -21.17 -65.54
CA LYS A 165 -55.81 -21.67 -66.78
C LYS A 165 -57.13 -22.44 -66.58
N GLN A 166 -57.56 -22.65 -65.33
CA GLN A 166 -58.63 -23.59 -64.98
C GLN A 166 -59.95 -22.92 -64.55
N ASN A 167 -59.91 -21.64 -64.14
CA ASN A 167 -61.07 -20.94 -63.58
C ASN A 167 -61.98 -20.27 -64.63
N ASP A 168 -61.49 -20.02 -65.85
CA ASP A 168 -62.20 -19.19 -66.83
C ASP A 168 -63.45 -19.88 -67.42
N GLN A 169 -63.56 -21.21 -67.32
CA GLN A 169 -64.56 -21.99 -68.03
C GLN A 169 -65.88 -22.21 -67.26
N ILE A 170 -65.88 -22.02 -65.93
CA ILE A 170 -67.04 -22.28 -65.05
C ILE A 170 -67.95 -21.04 -64.87
N VAL A 171 -67.43 -19.85 -65.22
CA VAL A 171 -68.13 -18.57 -65.00
C VAL A 171 -69.35 -18.39 -65.92
N ALA A 172 -69.33 -18.95 -67.13
CA ALA A 172 -70.33 -18.67 -68.15
C ALA A 172 -71.71 -19.33 -67.91
N GLU A 173 -71.76 -20.55 -67.39
CA GLU A 173 -73.03 -21.32 -67.27
C GLU A 173 -73.96 -20.79 -66.17
N ASN A 174 -73.41 -20.20 -65.11
CA ASN A 174 -74.19 -19.81 -63.93
C ASN A 174 -75.00 -18.51 -64.13
N GLN A 175 -74.65 -17.66 -65.08
CA GLN A 175 -75.09 -16.24 -65.09
C GLN A 175 -76.60 -16.03 -65.30
N ALA A 176 -77.22 -16.73 -66.26
CA ALA A 176 -78.56 -16.34 -66.75
C ALA A 176 -79.72 -16.66 -65.78
N LEU A 177 -79.69 -17.83 -65.13
CA LEU A 177 -80.70 -18.20 -64.13
C LEU A 177 -80.47 -17.43 -62.79
N LYS A 178 -79.23 -16.98 -62.57
CA LYS A 178 -78.81 -16.25 -61.37
C LYS A 178 -79.48 -14.87 -61.31
N GLU A 179 -79.56 -14.11 -62.40
CA GLU A 179 -80.09 -12.73 -62.40
C GLU A 179 -81.55 -12.60 -61.90
N ALA A 180 -82.39 -13.60 -62.17
CA ALA A 180 -83.79 -13.64 -61.74
C ALA A 180 -83.94 -13.95 -60.24
N HIS A 181 -83.18 -14.93 -59.75
CA HIS A 181 -83.06 -15.26 -58.33
C HIS A 181 -82.42 -14.12 -57.54
N ASP A 182 -81.30 -13.61 -58.07
CA ASP A 182 -80.55 -12.48 -57.54
C ASP A 182 -81.48 -11.33 -57.19
N LYS A 183 -82.41 -10.87 -58.02
CA LYS A 183 -83.16 -9.64 -57.68
C LYS A 183 -83.88 -9.67 -56.30
N ALA A 184 -84.25 -10.84 -55.78
CA ALA A 184 -84.83 -10.97 -54.44
C ALA A 184 -83.94 -11.71 -53.43
N GLU A 185 -83.15 -12.69 -53.90
CA GLU A 185 -82.07 -13.27 -53.10
C GLU A 185 -81.14 -12.15 -52.65
N LYS A 186 -80.71 -11.25 -53.54
CA LYS A 186 -79.98 -9.99 -53.27
C LYS A 186 -80.73 -9.05 -52.33
N ALA A 187 -82.05 -9.09 -52.22
CA ALA A 187 -82.76 -8.29 -51.21
C ALA A 187 -82.66 -8.93 -49.82
N GLY A 188 -82.96 -10.23 -49.74
CA GLY A 188 -82.81 -11.05 -48.53
C GLY A 188 -81.38 -11.08 -48.02
N GLN A 189 -80.44 -11.39 -48.91
CA GLN A 189 -79.00 -11.26 -48.75
C GLN A 189 -78.60 -9.81 -48.49
N ASP A 190 -78.98 -8.75 -49.20
CA ASP A 190 -78.48 -7.40 -48.84
C ASP A 190 -78.96 -6.89 -47.46
N VAL A 191 -79.79 -7.66 -46.74
CA VAL A 191 -79.98 -7.52 -45.28
C VAL A 191 -79.34 -8.64 -44.47
N ASN A 192 -79.43 -9.92 -44.86
CA ASN A 192 -78.81 -11.05 -44.15
C ASN A 192 -77.30 -11.13 -44.32
N GLN A 193 -76.78 -10.76 -45.48
CA GLN A 193 -75.41 -10.42 -45.82
C GLN A 193 -75.05 -9.00 -45.39
N ALA A 194 -75.97 -8.06 -45.14
CA ALA A 194 -75.59 -6.87 -44.35
C ALA A 194 -75.38 -7.23 -42.88
N VAL A 195 -76.19 -8.13 -42.31
CA VAL A 195 -76.03 -8.70 -40.96
C VAL A 195 -74.83 -9.62 -40.88
N SER A 196 -74.62 -10.51 -41.86
CA SER A 196 -73.43 -11.36 -41.92
C SER A 196 -72.21 -10.49 -42.20
N THR A 197 -72.21 -9.56 -43.17
CA THR A 197 -71.07 -8.64 -43.34
C THR A 197 -70.87 -7.76 -42.11
N ALA A 198 -71.89 -7.35 -41.36
CA ALA A 198 -71.73 -6.65 -40.09
C ALA A 198 -71.04 -7.55 -39.05
N LYS A 199 -71.56 -8.75 -38.82
CA LYS A 199 -71.03 -9.80 -37.93
C LYS A 199 -69.64 -10.28 -38.33
N ASP A 200 -69.35 -10.40 -39.62
CA ASP A 200 -68.12 -10.92 -40.20
C ASP A 200 -67.08 -9.82 -40.33
N LYS A 201 -67.47 -8.55 -40.55
CA LYS A 201 -66.62 -7.38 -40.33
C LYS A 201 -66.26 -7.26 -38.85
N VAL A 202 -67.25 -7.33 -37.97
CA VAL A 202 -67.06 -7.34 -36.51
C VAL A 202 -66.20 -8.51 -36.04
N LYS A 203 -66.32 -9.71 -36.63
CA LYS A 203 -65.49 -10.88 -36.28
C LYS A 203 -64.16 -10.96 -37.00
N ALA A 204 -64.00 -10.32 -38.16
CA ALA A 204 -62.71 -10.17 -38.81
C ALA A 204 -61.85 -9.12 -38.09
N GLU A 205 -62.48 -8.05 -37.60
CA GLU A 205 -61.84 -7.00 -36.79
C GLU A 205 -61.64 -7.47 -35.33
N PHE A 206 -62.66 -8.08 -34.70
CA PHE A 206 -62.68 -8.52 -33.30
C PHE A 206 -63.07 -10.01 -33.18
N LYS A 207 -62.08 -10.89 -33.25
CA LYS A 207 -62.29 -12.35 -33.36
C LYS A 207 -62.95 -13.01 -32.14
N ASP A 208 -62.99 -12.33 -31.00
CA ASP A 208 -63.64 -12.74 -29.76
C ASP A 208 -65.10 -12.25 -29.64
N ALA A 209 -65.60 -11.49 -30.62
CA ALA A 209 -66.89 -10.79 -30.55
C ALA A 209 -68.07 -11.73 -30.27
N LYS A 210 -68.71 -11.50 -29.11
CA LYS A 210 -69.94 -12.16 -28.66
C LYS A 210 -71.15 -11.53 -29.37
N VAL A 211 -71.28 -11.88 -30.65
CA VAL A 211 -72.42 -11.56 -31.51
C VAL A 211 -73.52 -12.63 -31.34
N SER A 212 -74.76 -12.21 -31.07
CA SER A 212 -75.95 -13.06 -31.12
C SER A 212 -76.88 -12.66 -32.26
N GLU A 213 -77.69 -13.62 -32.74
CA GLU A 213 -78.58 -13.46 -33.90
C GLU A 213 -79.98 -13.98 -33.59
N SER A 214 -81.01 -13.35 -34.18
CA SER A 214 -82.38 -13.87 -34.26
C SER A 214 -82.95 -13.67 -35.67
N THR A 215 -84.12 -14.24 -35.99
CA THR A 215 -84.67 -14.27 -37.36
C THR A 215 -86.17 -13.92 -37.42
N LYS A 216 -86.55 -13.06 -38.37
CA LYS A 216 -87.94 -12.68 -38.72
C LYS A 216 -88.40 -13.44 -39.97
N ALA A 217 -89.59 -14.03 -39.95
CA ALA A 217 -90.11 -14.88 -41.04
C ALA A 217 -91.05 -14.16 -42.03
N ILE A 218 -90.94 -14.49 -43.32
CA ILE A 218 -91.56 -13.90 -44.51
C ILE A 218 -91.75 -15.03 -45.57
N LYS A 219 -92.93 -15.18 -46.19
CA LYS A 219 -93.25 -16.31 -47.09
C LYS A 219 -92.87 -16.05 -48.56
N VAL A 220 -92.20 -17.02 -49.22
CA VAL A 220 -91.72 -16.92 -50.63
C VAL A 220 -91.40 -18.31 -51.25
N GLU A 221 -91.36 -18.44 -52.58
CA GLU A 221 -91.22 -19.70 -53.35
C GLU A 221 -90.13 -19.62 -54.46
N ALA A 222 -89.77 -20.76 -55.07
CA ALA A 222 -88.56 -20.96 -55.90
C ALA A 222 -88.66 -20.52 -57.38
N THR A 223 -89.38 -19.44 -57.69
CA THR A 223 -89.59 -18.98 -59.07
C THR A 223 -89.39 -17.47 -59.22
N LYS A 224 -89.01 -17.04 -60.43
CA LYS A 224 -88.73 -15.62 -60.76
C LYS A 224 -89.79 -14.65 -60.22
N ASP A 225 -91.06 -15.01 -60.29
CA ASP A 225 -92.15 -14.09 -59.99
C ASP A 225 -92.55 -14.11 -58.50
N SER A 226 -92.19 -15.15 -57.74
CA SER A 226 -92.33 -15.16 -56.28
C SER A 226 -91.26 -14.29 -55.61
N TYR A 227 -90.04 -14.33 -56.16
CA TYR A 227 -88.90 -13.53 -55.73
C TYR A 227 -89.25 -12.03 -55.63
N ASP A 228 -89.80 -11.41 -56.68
CA ASP A 228 -90.06 -9.96 -56.75
C ASP A 228 -90.95 -9.39 -55.61
N ALA A 229 -91.77 -10.23 -54.94
CA ALA A 229 -92.62 -9.80 -53.84
C ALA A 229 -91.88 -9.68 -52.49
N TYR A 230 -90.95 -10.58 -52.22
CA TYR A 230 -90.22 -10.69 -50.94
C TYR A 230 -89.34 -9.46 -50.65
N THR A 231 -88.78 -8.85 -51.70
CA THR A 231 -87.89 -7.68 -51.66
C THR A 231 -88.40 -6.49 -50.83
N LYS A 232 -89.72 -6.26 -50.73
CA LYS A 232 -90.27 -5.03 -50.14
C LYS A 232 -90.29 -4.96 -48.61
N GLU A 233 -90.38 -6.09 -47.91
CA GLU A 233 -90.46 -6.09 -46.43
C GLU A 233 -89.08 -6.15 -45.75
N VAL A 234 -88.06 -6.50 -46.53
CA VAL A 234 -86.70 -6.74 -46.04
C VAL A 234 -85.94 -5.45 -45.72
N GLU A 235 -86.06 -4.40 -46.55
CA GLU A 235 -85.35 -3.11 -46.34
C GLU A 235 -85.56 -2.47 -44.96
N LYS A 236 -86.71 -2.71 -44.30
CA LYS A 236 -86.96 -2.21 -42.94
C LYS A 236 -85.97 -2.75 -41.90
N VAL A 237 -85.57 -4.01 -42.03
CA VAL A 237 -84.67 -4.72 -41.09
C VAL A 237 -83.21 -4.26 -41.26
N LYS A 238 -82.87 -3.63 -42.40
CA LYS A 238 -81.55 -3.11 -42.72
C LYS A 238 -81.09 -2.00 -41.77
N ALA A 239 -81.99 -1.07 -41.44
CA ALA A 239 -81.66 0.16 -40.72
C ALA A 239 -81.28 -0.07 -39.25
N ASP A 240 -82.03 -0.92 -38.53
CA ASP A 240 -81.83 -1.16 -37.10
C ASP A 240 -80.51 -1.91 -36.80
N ASN A 241 -80.13 -2.84 -37.69
CA ASN A 241 -78.89 -3.60 -37.60
C ASN A 241 -77.65 -2.72 -37.78
N GLN A 242 -77.68 -1.77 -38.71
CA GLN A 242 -76.56 -0.85 -38.96
C GLN A 242 -76.24 -0.03 -37.71
N LYS A 243 -77.26 0.61 -37.12
CA LYS A 243 -77.14 1.43 -35.90
C LYS A 243 -76.54 0.65 -34.71
N SER A 244 -76.90 -0.62 -34.57
CA SER A 244 -76.42 -1.49 -33.49
C SER A 244 -74.96 -1.90 -33.69
N THR A 245 -74.56 -2.11 -34.95
CA THR A 245 -73.20 -2.50 -35.33
C THR A 245 -72.18 -1.38 -35.08
N ASP A 246 -72.49 -0.15 -35.48
CA ASP A 246 -71.54 0.96 -35.39
C ASP A 246 -71.19 1.35 -33.95
N THR A 247 -72.16 1.24 -33.02
CA THR A 247 -71.92 1.43 -31.57
C THR A 247 -70.95 0.39 -31.01
N TYR A 248 -71.14 -0.90 -31.33
CA TYR A 248 -70.28 -1.97 -30.83
C TYR A 248 -68.82 -1.82 -31.29
N ILE A 249 -68.61 -1.45 -32.55
CA ILE A 249 -67.27 -1.25 -33.12
C ILE A 249 -66.52 -0.13 -32.38
N ALA A 250 -67.20 0.96 -32.00
CA ALA A 250 -66.58 2.05 -31.26
C ALA A 250 -66.11 1.62 -29.86
N GLU A 251 -66.94 0.89 -29.11
CA GLU A 251 -66.61 0.40 -27.77
C GLU A 251 -65.49 -0.65 -27.80
N LYS A 252 -65.57 -1.64 -28.70
CA LYS A 252 -64.59 -2.74 -28.75
C LYS A 252 -63.20 -2.28 -29.23
N ARG A 253 -63.10 -1.28 -30.11
CA ARG A 253 -61.82 -0.63 -30.45
C ARG A 253 -61.13 0.00 -29.24
N GLN A 254 -61.89 0.60 -28.33
CA GLN A 254 -61.35 1.21 -27.13
C GLN A 254 -60.95 0.12 -26.11
N GLU A 255 -61.77 -0.92 -25.92
CA GLU A 255 -61.46 -2.09 -25.08
C GLU A 255 -60.14 -2.76 -25.50
N ASP A 256 -59.97 -3.06 -26.79
CA ASP A 256 -58.76 -3.72 -27.31
C ASP A 256 -57.54 -2.81 -27.29
N LYS A 257 -57.71 -1.49 -27.47
CA LYS A 257 -56.63 -0.52 -27.30
C LYS A 257 -56.14 -0.48 -25.85
N ASP A 258 -57.03 -0.41 -24.87
CA ASP A 258 -56.66 -0.36 -23.46
C ASP A 258 -55.97 -1.66 -23.00
N ILE A 259 -56.34 -2.80 -23.58
CA ILE A 259 -55.64 -4.09 -23.41
C ILE A 259 -54.25 -4.05 -24.06
N ALA A 260 -54.11 -3.51 -25.28
CA ALA A 260 -52.83 -3.39 -25.99
C ALA A 260 -51.85 -2.45 -25.28
N ASP A 261 -52.30 -1.25 -24.88
CA ASP A 261 -51.51 -0.28 -24.13
C ASP A 261 -51.09 -0.83 -22.76
N THR A 262 -51.96 -1.59 -22.08
CA THR A 262 -51.63 -2.31 -20.84
C THR A 262 -50.59 -3.40 -21.07
N LYS A 263 -50.69 -4.15 -22.17
CA LYS A 263 -49.70 -5.17 -22.54
C LYS A 263 -48.33 -4.55 -22.84
N ALA A 264 -48.28 -3.48 -23.64
CA ALA A 264 -47.06 -2.77 -23.99
C ALA A 264 -46.39 -2.13 -22.76
N TYR A 265 -47.17 -1.50 -21.87
CA TYR A 265 -46.67 -1.02 -20.58
C TYR A 265 -46.07 -2.16 -19.75
N ASN A 266 -46.78 -3.27 -19.60
CA ASN A 266 -46.31 -4.43 -18.84
C ASN A 266 -45.06 -5.10 -19.47
N GLU A 267 -44.88 -5.06 -20.78
CA GLU A 267 -43.65 -5.51 -21.45
C GLU A 267 -42.47 -4.57 -21.17
N GLY A 268 -42.69 -3.25 -21.20
CA GLY A 268 -41.71 -2.26 -20.75
C GLY A 268 -41.32 -2.43 -19.28
N VAL A 269 -42.28 -2.71 -18.39
CA VAL A 269 -42.04 -3.02 -16.97
C VAL A 269 -41.22 -4.29 -16.82
N ARG A 270 -41.55 -5.38 -17.54
CA ARG A 270 -40.76 -6.63 -17.52
C ARG A 270 -39.31 -6.40 -17.95
N LYS A 271 -39.07 -5.61 -19.00
CA LYS A 271 -37.72 -5.27 -19.46
C LYS A 271 -36.94 -4.49 -18.39
N ARG A 272 -37.51 -3.41 -17.83
CA ARG A 272 -36.89 -2.64 -16.73
C ARG A 272 -36.61 -3.51 -15.50
N ASN A 273 -37.53 -4.42 -15.16
CA ASN A 273 -37.34 -5.33 -14.03
C ASN A 273 -36.22 -6.34 -14.28
N ALA A 274 -36.05 -6.85 -15.50
CA ALA A 274 -34.94 -7.72 -15.86
C ALA A 274 -33.59 -6.97 -15.82
N GLU A 275 -33.53 -5.77 -16.39
CA GLU A 275 -32.34 -4.90 -16.38
C GLU A 275 -31.95 -4.48 -14.95
N GLY A 276 -32.93 -4.08 -14.13
CA GLY A 276 -32.73 -3.72 -12.73
C GLY A 276 -32.26 -4.89 -11.88
N LYS A 277 -32.84 -6.10 -12.08
CA LYS A 277 -32.40 -7.33 -11.43
C LYS A 277 -30.95 -7.68 -11.81
N ALA A 278 -30.63 -7.69 -13.11
CA ALA A 278 -29.28 -7.99 -13.60
C ALA A 278 -28.22 -6.99 -13.06
N LYS A 279 -28.57 -5.71 -12.94
CA LYS A 279 -27.71 -4.70 -12.31
C LYS A 279 -27.46 -4.99 -10.83
N VAL A 280 -28.50 -5.33 -10.06
CA VAL A 280 -28.35 -5.70 -8.64
C VAL A 280 -27.55 -6.99 -8.47
N GLU A 281 -27.70 -7.96 -9.38
CA GLU A 281 -26.91 -9.19 -9.40
C GLU A 281 -25.42 -8.92 -9.69
N ALA A 282 -25.11 -8.03 -10.64
CA ALA A 282 -23.74 -7.60 -10.92
C ALA A 282 -23.11 -6.81 -9.75
N GLU A 283 -23.85 -5.89 -9.12
CA GLU A 283 -23.39 -5.17 -7.93
C GLU A 283 -23.18 -6.12 -6.73
N ASN A 284 -24.04 -7.14 -6.58
CA ASN A 284 -23.88 -8.17 -5.56
C ASN A 284 -22.69 -9.09 -5.81
N ALA A 285 -22.34 -9.41 -7.06
CA ALA A 285 -21.14 -10.19 -7.37
C ALA A 285 -19.85 -9.47 -6.94
N VAL A 286 -19.78 -8.15 -7.09
CA VAL A 286 -18.66 -7.32 -6.61
C VAL A 286 -18.64 -7.24 -5.08
N ILE A 287 -19.82 -7.22 -4.43
CA ILE A 287 -19.95 -7.29 -2.97
C ILE A 287 -19.49 -8.66 -2.46
N ASP A 288 -19.82 -9.76 -3.15
CA ASP A 288 -19.44 -11.11 -2.78
C ASP A 288 -17.92 -11.34 -2.88
N ASP A 289 -17.27 -10.87 -3.94
CA ASP A 289 -15.80 -10.95 -4.06
C ASP A 289 -15.10 -10.08 -3.01
N PHE A 290 -15.60 -8.86 -2.76
CA PHE A 290 -15.12 -8.04 -1.64
C PHE A 290 -15.29 -8.76 -0.30
N ASN A 291 -16.43 -9.42 -0.05
CA ASN A 291 -16.71 -10.15 1.17
C ASN A 291 -15.82 -11.41 1.32
N LYS A 292 -15.50 -12.09 0.22
CA LYS A 292 -14.52 -13.19 0.20
C LYS A 292 -13.13 -12.69 0.60
N ASN A 293 -12.64 -11.61 -0.03
CA ASN A 293 -11.36 -10.98 0.33
C ASN A 293 -11.35 -10.50 1.80
N VAL A 294 -12.48 -10.03 2.33
CA VAL A 294 -12.64 -9.69 3.75
C VAL A 294 -12.57 -10.93 4.66
N ALA A 295 -13.22 -12.03 4.28
CA ALA A 295 -13.18 -13.28 5.05
C ALA A 295 -11.76 -13.90 5.07
N GLU A 296 -11.05 -13.87 3.94
CA GLU A 296 -9.66 -14.32 3.83
C GLU A 296 -8.70 -13.44 4.64
N HIS A 297 -8.87 -12.10 4.59
CA HIS A 297 -8.14 -11.17 5.46
C HIS A 297 -8.40 -11.43 6.94
N ASN A 298 -9.66 -11.56 7.35
CA ASN A 298 -10.01 -11.78 8.76
C ASN A 298 -9.45 -13.12 9.29
N LYS A 299 -9.50 -14.18 8.48
CA LYS A 299 -8.89 -15.48 8.80
C LYS A 299 -7.35 -15.42 8.88
N ALA A 300 -6.70 -14.58 8.07
CA ALA A 300 -5.27 -14.35 8.17
C ALA A 300 -4.91 -13.57 9.45
N GLU A 301 -5.73 -12.58 9.83
CA GLU A 301 -5.60 -11.85 11.11
C GLU A 301 -5.78 -12.76 12.33
N ASP A 302 -6.76 -13.68 12.30
CA ASP A 302 -6.95 -14.71 13.33
C ASP A 302 -5.67 -15.56 13.51
N ALA A 303 -5.11 -16.04 12.39
CA ALA A 303 -3.90 -16.86 12.39
C ALA A 303 -2.66 -16.07 12.86
N ARG A 304 -2.52 -14.80 12.46
CA ARG A 304 -1.46 -13.89 12.89
C ARG A 304 -1.51 -13.67 14.41
N PHE A 305 -2.69 -13.35 14.93
CA PHE A 305 -2.93 -13.11 16.35
C PHE A 305 -2.74 -14.37 17.19
N ALA A 306 -3.21 -15.53 16.72
CA ALA A 306 -2.97 -16.81 17.38
C ALA A 306 -1.47 -17.14 17.47
N LYS A 307 -0.69 -16.86 16.40
CA LYS A 307 0.77 -17.00 16.42
C LYS A 307 1.43 -16.04 17.42
N GLU A 308 1.11 -14.74 17.37
CA GLU A 308 1.61 -13.75 18.32
C GLU A 308 1.35 -14.17 19.77
N LYS A 309 0.12 -14.62 20.07
CA LYS A 309 -0.25 -15.06 21.42
C LYS A 309 0.52 -16.32 21.85
N ALA A 310 0.68 -17.30 20.97
CA ALA A 310 1.46 -18.51 21.27
C ALA A 310 2.96 -18.21 21.47
N GLU A 311 3.51 -17.26 20.73
CA GLU A 311 4.89 -16.81 20.88
C GLU A 311 5.08 -16.01 22.18
N ALA A 312 4.13 -15.16 22.56
CA ALA A 312 4.12 -14.48 23.85
C ALA A 312 3.98 -15.48 25.02
N GLU A 313 3.12 -16.49 24.93
CA GLU A 313 2.96 -17.53 25.96
C GLU A 313 4.24 -18.35 26.14
N LYS A 314 4.94 -18.69 25.05
CA LYS A 314 6.24 -19.34 25.10
C LYS A 314 7.32 -18.46 25.74
N ASN A 315 7.30 -17.15 25.45
CA ASN A 315 8.37 -16.22 25.83
C ASN A 315 8.09 -15.42 27.11
N ARG A 316 6.94 -15.54 27.79
CA ARG A 316 6.58 -14.70 28.95
C ARG A 316 7.52 -14.79 30.15
N VAL A 317 8.39 -15.80 30.22
CA VAL A 317 9.45 -15.94 31.25
C VAL A 317 10.84 -15.52 30.75
N LYS A 318 10.95 -15.08 29.50
CA LYS A 318 12.19 -14.59 28.87
C LYS A 318 12.32 -13.09 29.08
N ASP A 319 13.55 -12.65 29.30
CA ASP A 319 13.93 -11.25 29.43
C ASP A 319 13.35 -10.36 28.31
N GLY A 320 12.78 -9.22 28.71
CA GLY A 320 12.19 -8.23 27.82
C GLY A 320 10.75 -8.50 27.37
N TYR A 321 10.13 -9.64 27.70
CA TYR A 321 8.72 -9.93 27.41
C TYR A 321 7.82 -9.63 28.62
N LEU A 322 6.52 -9.40 28.42
CA LEU A 322 5.57 -9.27 29.55
C LEU A 322 5.40 -10.61 30.29
N SER A 323 5.32 -10.57 31.62
CA SER A 323 5.11 -11.74 32.47
C SER A 323 3.70 -12.37 32.34
N GLU A 324 2.76 -11.63 31.76
CA GLU A 324 1.37 -12.00 31.52
C GLU A 324 1.05 -11.81 30.02
N VAL A 325 0.43 -12.81 29.38
CA VAL A 325 0.05 -12.70 27.96
C VAL A 325 -1.21 -11.86 27.83
N VAL A 326 -1.00 -10.57 27.62
CA VAL A 326 -2.04 -9.57 27.38
C VAL A 326 -1.93 -9.00 25.97
N SER A 327 -3.07 -8.76 25.34
CA SER A 327 -3.11 -8.18 23.99
C SER A 327 -3.29 -6.66 24.09
N GLN A 328 -2.46 -5.89 23.38
CA GLN A 328 -2.59 -4.43 23.36
C GLN A 328 -3.80 -4.01 22.51
N GLY A 329 -4.73 -3.31 23.15
CA GLY A 329 -5.93 -2.73 22.57
C GLY A 329 -5.91 -1.20 22.52
N LEU A 330 -5.01 -0.53 23.24
CA LEU A 330 -4.83 0.93 23.23
C LEU A 330 -3.63 1.32 22.35
N VAL A 331 -3.88 2.18 21.38
CA VAL A 331 -2.87 2.94 20.64
C VAL A 331 -2.98 4.39 21.10
N PHE A 332 -1.95 4.87 21.80
CA PHE A 332 -1.79 6.27 22.19
C PHE A 332 -0.28 6.54 22.26
N LYS A 333 0.28 7.05 21.16
CA LYS A 333 1.72 7.14 20.92
C LYS A 333 2.09 8.56 20.44
N ASN A 334 3.02 8.68 19.49
CA ASN A 334 3.42 9.93 18.87
C ASN A 334 2.25 10.67 18.20
N GLU A 335 1.88 11.83 18.76
CA GLU A 335 0.79 12.69 18.28
C GLU A 335 1.32 14.13 18.13
N ALA A 336 2.23 14.31 17.17
CA ALA A 336 2.92 15.59 16.94
C ALA A 336 1.99 16.76 16.54
N ASP A 337 0.81 16.43 15.99
CA ASP A 337 -0.22 17.39 15.58
C ASP A 337 -1.25 17.71 16.67
N ALA A 338 -1.15 17.08 17.84
CA ALA A 338 -2.14 17.24 18.91
C ALA A 338 -2.31 18.71 19.32
N HIS A 339 -3.57 19.09 19.60
CA HIS A 339 -3.92 20.35 20.23
C HIS A 339 -3.99 20.13 21.75
N ILE A 340 -3.26 20.95 22.50
CA ILE A 340 -3.13 20.87 23.94
C ILE A 340 -3.83 22.06 24.61
N ASP A 341 -4.60 21.77 25.65
CA ASP A 341 -5.26 22.73 26.54
C ASP A 341 -4.97 22.32 28.00
N VAL A 342 -4.78 23.30 28.89
CA VAL A 342 -4.41 23.06 30.29
C VAL A 342 -5.28 23.90 31.21
N LYS A 343 -5.90 23.26 32.20
CA LYS A 343 -6.81 23.88 33.18
C LYS A 343 -6.45 23.51 34.61
N GLY A 344 -6.90 24.30 35.58
CA GLY A 344 -6.64 24.07 37.01
C GLY A 344 -5.32 24.65 37.54
N ALA A 345 -4.45 25.20 36.68
CA ALA A 345 -3.26 25.95 37.10
C ALA A 345 -3.59 27.17 37.98
N ASP A 346 -2.60 27.70 38.70
CA ASP A 346 -2.65 29.03 39.33
C ASP A 346 -2.30 30.14 38.33
N SER A 347 -1.29 29.90 37.47
CA SER A 347 -0.93 30.81 36.37
C SER A 347 -0.19 30.09 35.25
N TYR A 348 -0.32 30.62 34.03
CA TYR A 348 0.36 30.12 32.84
C TYR A 348 1.63 30.94 32.59
N ILE A 349 2.73 30.27 32.21
CA ILE A 349 3.98 30.93 31.86
C ILE A 349 4.00 31.16 30.35
N SER A 350 4.25 32.40 29.91
CA SER A 350 4.32 32.74 28.49
C SER A 350 5.50 32.05 27.81
N ALA A 351 5.44 31.84 26.49
CA ALA A 351 6.53 31.22 25.75
C ALA A 351 7.83 32.04 25.85
N LYS A 352 7.72 33.37 25.98
CA LYS A 352 8.85 34.26 26.26
C LYS A 352 9.33 34.13 27.71
N GLY A 353 8.42 34.20 28.68
CA GLY A 353 8.74 34.10 30.12
C GLY A 353 9.42 32.79 30.49
N LEU A 354 9.03 31.69 29.83
CA LEU A 354 9.64 30.37 29.98
C LEU A 354 11.05 30.32 29.38
N HIS A 355 11.31 31.03 28.29
CA HIS A 355 12.67 31.17 27.73
C HIS A 355 13.62 31.91 28.69
N GLU A 356 13.18 33.03 29.27
CA GLU A 356 14.00 33.76 30.26
C GLU A 356 14.19 32.95 31.55
N ALA A 357 13.19 32.17 31.97
CA ALA A 357 13.34 31.22 33.08
C ALA A 357 14.39 30.14 32.79
N PHE A 358 14.48 29.63 31.55
CA PHE A 358 15.55 28.71 31.15
C PHE A 358 16.92 29.37 31.09
N LYS A 359 17.01 30.63 30.67
CA LYS A 359 18.27 31.39 30.72
C LYS A 359 18.75 31.60 32.16
N ASP A 360 17.87 32.00 33.06
CA ASP A 360 18.19 32.22 34.47
C ASP A 360 18.65 30.92 35.17
N ILE A 361 17.96 29.79 34.97
CA ILE A 361 18.35 28.52 35.60
C ILE A 361 19.66 27.98 35.01
N THR A 362 19.87 28.07 33.69
CA THR A 362 21.13 27.71 33.01
C THR A 362 22.30 28.51 33.58
N LYS A 363 22.13 29.84 33.71
CA LYS A 363 23.12 30.73 34.32
C LYS A 363 23.41 30.38 35.79
N SER A 364 22.40 29.95 36.55
CA SER A 364 22.56 29.50 37.94
C SER A 364 23.43 28.23 38.07
N MET A 365 23.54 27.44 36.99
CA MET A 365 24.39 26.25 36.90
C MET A 365 25.81 26.58 36.40
N GLY A 366 26.11 27.86 36.14
CA GLY A 366 27.41 28.30 35.62
C GLY A 366 27.59 28.13 34.11
N LEU A 367 26.52 27.88 33.36
CA LEU A 367 26.54 27.60 31.92
C LEU A 367 26.19 28.84 31.08
N GLY A 368 26.64 28.87 29.82
CA GLY A 368 26.38 29.95 28.85
C GLY A 368 25.00 29.87 28.17
N GLU A 369 24.60 30.93 27.47
CA GLU A 369 23.34 30.94 26.70
C GLU A 369 23.36 29.98 25.49
N ASP A 370 24.55 29.62 25.02
CA ASP A 370 24.81 28.58 24.02
C ASP A 370 24.60 27.14 24.55
N GLN A 371 24.60 26.97 25.88
CA GLN A 371 24.43 25.67 26.56
C GLN A 371 23.06 25.55 27.26
N LEU A 372 22.03 26.20 26.69
CA LEU A 372 20.71 26.38 27.29
C LEU A 372 20.05 25.05 27.73
N GLN A 373 19.78 24.96 29.03
CA GLN A 373 19.06 23.86 29.67
C GLN A 373 17.55 24.17 29.64
N GLN A 374 16.78 23.36 28.92
CA GLN A 374 15.35 23.62 28.63
C GLN A 374 14.46 22.58 29.32
N TYR A 375 14.70 22.36 30.61
CA TYR A 375 14.03 21.39 31.47
C TYR A 375 13.22 22.09 32.56
N VAL A 376 11.90 21.94 32.59
CA VAL A 376 11.04 22.49 33.66
C VAL A 376 11.38 21.86 35.01
N THR A 377 11.77 20.59 35.04
CA THR A 377 12.29 19.87 36.22
C THR A 377 13.42 20.63 36.92
N TYR A 378 14.26 21.39 36.21
CA TYR A 378 15.39 22.12 36.80
C TYR A 378 14.95 23.32 37.67
N PHE A 379 13.69 23.77 37.59
CA PHE A 379 13.14 24.75 38.55
C PHE A 379 12.98 24.19 39.97
N SER A 380 13.25 22.88 40.17
CA SER A 380 13.37 22.27 41.50
C SER A 380 14.72 22.51 42.20
N LEU A 381 15.77 22.85 41.45
CA LEU A 381 17.17 22.83 41.91
C LEU A 381 17.41 23.77 43.11
N PRO A 382 18.37 23.44 44.02
CA PRO A 382 18.74 24.30 45.14
C PRO A 382 19.30 25.70 44.77
N SER A 383 19.61 25.96 43.50
CA SER A 383 19.94 27.29 42.98
C SER A 383 18.70 28.14 42.66
N ALA A 384 17.56 27.51 42.37
CA ALA A 384 16.27 28.14 42.08
C ALA A 384 15.55 28.62 43.38
N GLN A 385 16.26 29.33 44.26
CA GLN A 385 15.81 29.60 45.64
C GLN A 385 14.56 30.48 45.71
N ASP A 386 14.34 31.37 44.73
CA ASP A 386 13.12 32.17 44.58
C ASP A 386 12.32 31.74 43.34
N LEU A 387 11.07 31.29 43.54
CA LEU A 387 10.16 30.92 42.44
C LEU A 387 9.68 32.12 41.60
N LYS A 388 10.17 33.32 41.90
CA LYS A 388 10.08 34.51 41.04
C LYS A 388 10.47 34.17 39.58
N ILE A 389 11.45 33.29 39.38
CA ILE A 389 11.88 32.80 38.06
C ILE A 389 10.73 32.31 37.16
N SER A 390 9.66 31.73 37.72
CA SER A 390 8.48 31.23 36.99
C SER A 390 7.17 31.97 37.33
N LYS A 391 7.15 32.76 38.41
CA LYS A 391 5.98 33.49 38.92
C LYS A 391 6.04 35.02 38.78
N ASP A 392 7.14 35.57 38.28
CA ASP A 392 7.25 37.01 37.97
C ASP A 392 6.12 37.43 37.02
N PRO A 393 5.30 38.46 37.36
CA PRO A 393 4.18 38.90 36.52
C PRO A 393 4.55 39.24 35.07
N SER A 394 5.79 39.65 34.79
CA SER A 394 6.28 39.93 33.43
C SER A 394 6.50 38.67 32.58
N ARG A 395 6.50 37.49 33.20
CA ARG A 395 6.67 36.17 32.56
C ARG A 395 5.35 35.43 32.35
N LEU A 396 4.28 35.85 33.03
CA LEU A 396 2.97 35.19 33.01
C LEU A 396 2.10 35.61 31.81
N THR A 397 1.08 34.80 31.54
CA THR A 397 0.06 35.03 30.49
C THR A 397 -1.29 34.48 30.97
N SER A 398 -2.37 34.83 30.27
CA SER A 398 -3.74 34.40 30.61
C SER A 398 -4.13 33.03 30.02
N ASN A 399 -3.39 32.53 29.03
CA ASN A 399 -3.68 31.28 28.31
C ASN A 399 -2.47 30.35 28.31
N PHE A 400 -2.66 29.05 28.10
CA PHE A 400 -1.52 28.13 27.94
C PHE A 400 -0.78 28.41 26.61
N GLU A 401 0.50 28.77 26.70
CA GLU A 401 1.37 29.06 25.55
C GLU A 401 2.42 27.96 25.34
N LEU A 402 2.74 27.67 24.08
CA LEU A 402 3.77 26.71 23.70
C LEU A 402 5.11 27.40 23.40
N TYR A 403 6.10 27.15 24.24
CA TYR A 403 7.51 27.31 23.89
C TYR A 403 7.93 26.22 22.91
N LYS A 404 8.84 26.55 21.97
CA LYS A 404 9.51 25.59 21.11
C LYS A 404 10.98 25.53 21.51
N ALA A 405 11.42 24.35 21.92
CA ALA A 405 12.83 24.10 22.27
C ALA A 405 13.75 24.37 21.07
N LYS A 406 14.85 25.07 21.33
CA LYS A 406 15.98 25.20 20.40
C LYS A 406 16.97 24.04 20.64
N ALA A 407 17.99 23.91 19.79
CA ALA A 407 19.16 23.08 20.08
C ALA A 407 19.71 23.38 21.49
N GLY A 408 20.08 22.34 22.22
CA GLY A 408 20.36 22.37 23.66
C GLY A 408 19.81 21.13 24.35
N PHE A 409 19.88 21.10 25.68
CA PHE A 409 19.46 19.93 26.47
C PHE A 409 17.96 20.02 26.81
N VAL A 410 17.18 19.01 26.41
CA VAL A 410 15.70 18.94 26.55
C VAL A 410 15.20 17.49 26.43
N PHE A 411 14.33 17.02 27.35
CA PHE A 411 13.88 15.61 27.37
C PHE A 411 13.11 15.19 26.10
N GLY A 412 12.31 16.09 25.55
CA GLY A 412 11.55 15.81 24.32
C GLY A 412 12.42 15.70 23.05
N GLY A 413 13.71 16.03 23.12
CA GLY A 413 14.59 16.24 21.96
C GLY A 413 14.39 17.61 21.30
N GLU A 414 15.29 17.94 20.37
CA GLU A 414 15.27 19.24 19.68
C GLU A 414 13.92 19.51 19.00
N GLY A 415 13.46 20.77 19.07
CA GLY A 415 12.21 21.20 18.44
C GLY A 415 10.94 20.77 19.17
N ASN A 416 11.03 20.09 20.32
CA ASN A 416 9.86 19.79 21.16
C ASN A 416 9.05 21.07 21.45
N GLN A 417 7.73 20.97 21.36
CA GLN A 417 6.81 22.05 21.72
C GLN A 417 6.17 21.73 23.05
N PHE A 418 6.33 22.59 24.05
CA PHE A 418 5.78 22.39 25.39
C PHE A 418 5.48 23.73 26.06
N GLY A 419 4.57 23.72 27.03
CA GLY A 419 4.25 24.89 27.86
C GLY A 419 4.38 24.56 29.34
N ALA A 420 4.49 25.58 30.18
CA ALA A 420 4.66 25.41 31.62
C ALA A 420 3.65 26.24 32.42
N VAL A 421 3.22 25.71 33.56
CA VAL A 421 2.22 26.32 34.44
C VAL A 421 2.63 26.21 35.91
N ASN A 422 2.32 27.23 36.69
CA ASN A 422 2.45 27.21 38.14
C ASN A 422 1.18 26.63 38.77
N SER A 423 1.32 25.87 39.85
CA SER A 423 0.24 25.27 40.64
C SER A 423 0.71 25.02 42.07
N LYS A 424 -0.07 24.24 42.85
CA LYS A 424 0.15 23.97 44.27
C LYS A 424 -0.01 22.50 44.64
N VAL A 425 0.61 22.11 45.75
CA VAL A 425 0.34 20.83 46.43
C VAL A 425 -1.14 20.73 46.78
N GLY A 426 -1.75 19.59 46.49
CA GLY A 426 -3.19 19.34 46.63
C GLY A 426 -4.06 19.89 45.49
N LYS A 427 -3.52 20.75 44.60
CA LYS A 427 -4.26 21.27 43.45
C LYS A 427 -4.07 20.39 42.22
N THR A 428 -5.19 20.00 41.61
CA THR A 428 -5.20 19.23 40.36
C THR A 428 -5.06 20.15 39.15
N VAL A 429 -4.15 19.81 38.25
CA VAL A 429 -4.04 20.40 36.91
C VAL A 429 -4.47 19.35 35.88
N THR A 430 -5.42 19.69 35.02
CA THR A 430 -5.89 18.80 33.95
C THR A 430 -5.29 19.26 32.62
N VAL A 431 -4.49 18.41 31.99
CA VAL A 431 -4.07 18.57 30.60
C VAL A 431 -5.00 17.79 29.68
N THR A 432 -5.39 18.41 28.57
CA THR A 432 -6.33 17.87 27.58
C THR A 432 -5.66 17.86 26.20
N TYR A 433 -5.61 16.70 25.57
CA TYR A 433 -5.11 16.49 24.22
C TYR A 433 -6.27 16.18 23.27
N THR A 434 -6.36 16.91 22.16
CA THR A 434 -7.34 16.73 21.07
C THR A 434 -6.61 16.77 19.72
N ASN A 435 -7.32 16.62 18.59
CA ASN A 435 -6.70 16.44 17.26
C ASN A 435 -5.74 15.23 17.21
N LEU A 436 -6.10 14.16 17.92
CA LEU A 436 -5.38 12.89 17.95
C LEU A 436 -5.66 12.14 16.65
N LYS A 437 -4.62 11.86 15.85
CA LYS A 437 -4.75 11.26 14.51
C LYS A 437 -4.31 9.80 14.46
N ASN A 438 -3.41 9.41 15.37
CA ASN A 438 -2.79 8.10 15.42
C ASN A 438 -3.37 7.21 16.53
N SER A 439 -4.22 7.76 17.40
CA SER A 439 -4.72 7.11 18.61
C SER A 439 -6.06 6.39 18.42
N SER A 440 -6.16 5.17 18.97
CA SER A 440 -7.37 4.35 18.93
C SER A 440 -7.47 3.40 20.13
N TYR A 441 -8.68 3.06 20.58
CA TYR A 441 -8.92 1.97 21.52
C TYR A 441 -9.85 0.93 20.91
N LYS A 442 -9.45 -0.35 20.96
CA LYS A 442 -10.11 -1.47 20.26
C LYS A 442 -10.42 -1.12 18.79
N GLY A 443 -9.53 -0.34 18.15
CA GLY A 443 -9.62 0.09 16.75
C GLY A 443 -10.66 1.19 16.44
N ARG A 444 -11.33 1.76 17.45
CA ARG A 444 -12.09 3.01 17.29
C ARG A 444 -11.18 4.19 17.59
N ALA A 445 -11.23 5.25 16.77
CA ALA A 445 -10.41 6.44 16.99
C ALA A 445 -10.71 7.08 18.36
N ILE A 446 -9.68 7.66 18.99
CA ILE A 446 -9.80 8.44 20.23
C ILE A 446 -9.89 9.91 19.83
N SER A 447 -10.97 10.60 20.19
CA SER A 447 -11.15 12.03 19.89
C SER A 447 -10.35 12.94 20.82
N LYS A 448 -10.25 12.54 22.09
CA LYS A 448 -9.65 13.30 23.19
C LYS A 448 -9.02 12.38 24.23
N MET A 449 -7.93 12.82 24.82
CA MET A 449 -7.34 12.26 26.04
C MET A 449 -7.24 13.37 27.08
N GLU A 450 -7.61 13.08 28.33
CA GLU A 450 -7.39 13.97 29.47
C GLU A 450 -6.52 13.25 30.51
N LEU A 451 -5.66 14.01 31.17
CA LEU A 451 -4.89 13.57 32.31
C LEU A 451 -4.98 14.63 33.41
N ASP A 452 -5.46 14.21 34.57
CA ASP A 452 -5.28 14.97 35.81
C ASP A 452 -3.91 14.65 36.40
N VAL A 453 -3.15 15.68 36.77
CA VAL A 453 -1.90 15.60 37.52
C VAL A 453 -2.07 16.37 38.83
N THR A 454 -1.79 15.70 39.95
CA THR A 454 -1.89 16.30 41.29
C THR A 454 -0.67 15.90 42.11
N VAL A 455 0.15 16.86 42.56
CA VAL A 455 1.12 16.61 43.64
C VAL A 455 0.33 16.55 44.95
N LYS A 456 0.39 15.43 45.66
CA LYS A 456 -0.47 15.14 46.80
C LYS A 456 0.00 15.84 48.08
N PRO A 457 -0.93 16.17 49.00
CA PRO A 457 -0.60 16.59 50.37
C PRO A 457 0.19 15.55 51.19
N THR A 458 0.25 14.30 50.73
CA THR A 458 1.13 13.24 51.25
C THR A 458 2.60 13.37 50.80
N SER A 459 2.96 14.48 50.16
CA SER A 459 4.34 14.83 49.82
C SER A 459 5.06 15.45 51.03
N GLU A 460 6.24 14.95 51.35
CA GLU A 460 7.00 15.35 52.55
C GLU A 460 8.24 16.16 52.19
N ASN A 461 8.53 17.18 53.02
CA ASN A 461 9.61 18.17 52.79
C ASN A 461 9.46 18.96 51.47
N ILE A 462 8.28 18.95 50.86
CA ILE A 462 7.96 19.69 49.63
C ILE A 462 7.29 21.04 49.97
N GLN A 463 7.69 22.12 49.30
CA GLN A 463 7.04 23.43 49.39
C GLN A 463 5.61 23.41 48.82
N ASP A 464 4.79 24.42 49.13
CA ASP A 464 3.41 24.50 48.62
C ASP A 464 3.35 24.67 47.10
N ASP A 465 4.32 25.37 46.50
CA ASP A 465 4.33 25.69 45.08
C ASP A 465 5.00 24.61 44.20
N VAL A 466 4.39 24.36 43.04
CA VAL A 466 4.80 23.35 42.03
C VAL A 466 4.76 23.98 40.64
N VAL A 467 5.68 23.61 39.75
CA VAL A 467 5.64 23.92 38.32
C VAL A 467 5.46 22.63 37.52
N PHE A 468 4.51 22.63 36.58
CA PHE A 468 4.28 21.52 35.65
C PHE A 468 4.67 21.94 34.22
N GLY A 469 5.39 21.08 33.51
CA GLY A 469 5.68 21.21 32.08
C GLY A 469 4.92 20.16 31.29
N PHE A 470 4.17 20.57 30.26
CA PHE A 470 3.40 19.66 29.41
C PHE A 470 3.84 19.77 27.95
N SER A 471 4.37 18.67 27.39
CA SER A 471 4.63 18.58 25.96
C SER A 471 3.34 18.52 25.17
N LYS A 472 3.25 19.27 24.06
CA LYS A 472 2.15 19.24 23.07
C LYS A 472 1.90 17.82 22.56
N ASN A 473 2.97 17.07 22.33
CA ASN A 473 2.94 15.66 22.00
C ASN A 473 3.03 14.84 23.31
N PRO A 474 1.98 14.11 23.72
CA PRO A 474 1.94 13.40 25.00
C PRO A 474 3.05 12.35 25.16
N ALA A 475 3.51 11.76 24.05
CA ALA A 475 4.63 10.80 24.04
C ALA A 475 6.01 11.46 24.27
N LYS A 476 6.11 12.79 24.31
CA LYS A 476 7.34 13.53 24.71
C LYS A 476 7.36 13.89 26.21
N GLY A 477 6.31 13.51 26.93
CA GLY A 477 6.29 13.48 28.39
C GLY A 477 5.99 14.81 29.08
N ILE A 478 5.92 14.69 30.40
CA ILE A 478 5.43 15.67 31.36
C ILE A 478 6.53 15.83 32.42
N GLU A 479 6.85 17.08 32.74
CA GLU A 479 7.80 17.44 33.78
C GLU A 479 7.07 17.96 35.01
N VAL A 480 7.57 17.62 36.19
CA VAL A 480 7.12 18.17 37.47
C VAL A 480 8.33 18.69 38.23
N ALA A 481 8.30 19.95 38.63
CA ALA A 481 9.26 20.55 39.54
C ALA A 481 8.54 21.01 40.81
N ALA A 482 8.83 20.37 41.94
CA ALA A 482 8.54 20.90 43.25
C ALA A 482 9.86 21.37 43.90
N ARG A 483 9.83 21.92 45.12
CA ARG A 483 11.05 22.39 45.81
C ARG A 483 11.12 21.91 47.25
N TYR A 484 12.34 21.78 47.76
CA TYR A 484 12.63 21.47 49.17
C TYR A 484 12.14 22.56 50.12
N LYS A 485 11.55 22.18 51.27
CA LYS A 485 11.43 23.04 52.46
C LYS A 485 12.77 23.13 53.20
N ASP A 486 13.53 22.04 53.25
CA ASP A 486 14.89 21.97 53.79
C ASP A 486 15.72 20.94 53.01
N THR A 487 16.76 21.38 52.31
CA THR A 487 17.64 20.52 51.48
C THR A 487 18.49 19.53 52.30
N ASN A 488 18.62 19.74 53.62
CA ASN A 488 19.39 18.87 54.51
C ASN A 488 18.55 17.69 55.04
N LYS A 489 17.24 17.68 54.75
CA LYS A 489 16.31 16.61 55.09
C LYS A 489 15.89 15.84 53.85
N ASP A 490 15.50 14.60 54.03
CA ASP A 490 14.94 13.76 52.97
C ASP A 490 13.56 14.24 52.52
N TYR A 491 13.13 13.81 51.33
CA TYR A 491 11.88 14.24 50.71
C TYR A 491 11.08 13.06 50.17
N LYS A 492 9.79 13.31 49.95
CA LYS A 492 8.90 12.43 49.19
C LYS A 492 8.02 13.30 48.31
N LEU A 493 8.23 13.28 47.00
CA LEU A 493 7.33 13.87 46.02
C LEU A 493 6.32 12.78 45.62
N ASP A 494 5.05 12.93 45.96
CA ASP A 494 3.99 11.93 45.75
C ASP A 494 2.92 12.50 44.82
N LEU A 495 2.60 11.80 43.73
CA LEU A 495 1.72 12.26 42.66
C LEU A 495 0.52 11.32 42.49
N SER A 496 -0.62 11.85 42.05
CA SER A 496 -1.66 11.08 41.36
C SER A 496 -1.74 11.49 39.89
N LEU A 497 -1.98 10.49 39.05
CA LEU A 497 -2.16 10.57 37.61
C LEU A 497 -3.46 9.84 37.25
N ARG A 498 -4.50 10.58 36.87
CA ARG A 498 -5.81 10.01 36.50
C ARG A 498 -6.12 10.29 35.05
N THR A 499 -6.09 9.24 34.24
CA THR A 499 -6.31 9.30 32.79
C THR A 499 -7.77 9.08 32.41
N ARG A 500 -8.23 9.77 31.37
CA ARG A 500 -9.52 9.54 30.70
C ARG A 500 -9.29 9.57 29.20
N PHE A 501 -9.91 8.65 28.47
CA PHE A 501 -9.88 8.61 27.01
C PHE A 501 -11.31 8.66 26.48
N TYR A 502 -11.51 9.32 25.35
CA TYR A 502 -12.83 9.54 24.75
C TYR A 502 -12.85 8.99 23.34
N ASP A 503 -13.89 8.25 22.97
CA ASP A 503 -14.04 7.68 21.63
C ASP A 503 -14.40 8.75 20.59
N ALA A 504 -14.50 8.34 19.32
CA ALA A 504 -14.82 9.22 18.19
C ALA A 504 -16.16 9.98 18.35
N ASP A 505 -17.10 9.41 19.11
CA ASP A 505 -18.42 9.97 19.38
C ASP A 505 -18.43 10.86 20.64
N GLY A 506 -17.29 10.97 21.35
CA GLY A 506 -17.09 11.80 22.53
C GLY A 506 -17.45 11.12 23.86
N ASN A 507 -17.69 9.81 23.88
CA ASN A 507 -18.03 9.06 25.10
C ASN A 507 -16.76 8.63 25.85
N LEU A 508 -16.85 8.54 27.19
CA LEU A 508 -15.77 7.99 28.00
C LEU A 508 -15.53 6.50 27.67
N ILE A 509 -14.30 6.18 27.28
CA ILE A 509 -13.85 4.81 27.06
C ILE A 509 -13.77 4.08 28.40
N ASN A 510 -14.50 2.96 28.50
CA ASN A 510 -14.35 2.02 29.59
C ASN A 510 -13.26 0.99 29.25
N PHE A 511 -12.20 0.93 30.06
CA PHE A 511 -11.16 -0.08 29.90
C PHE A 511 -11.52 -1.38 30.61
N GLU A 512 -11.15 -2.49 30.00
CA GLU A 512 -11.52 -3.83 30.44
C GLU A 512 -10.27 -4.65 30.75
N ASP A 513 -10.04 -4.91 32.04
CA ASP A 513 -9.04 -5.86 32.54
C ASP A 513 -9.76 -7.03 33.26
N ASN A 514 -10.47 -7.85 32.48
CA ASN A 514 -10.92 -9.14 32.97
C ASN A 514 -9.76 -10.15 32.87
N LYS A 515 -9.49 -10.89 33.95
CA LYS A 515 -8.50 -11.98 33.97
C LYS A 515 -9.06 -13.29 33.40
N ASP A 516 -10.37 -13.48 33.51
CA ASP A 516 -11.07 -14.67 33.01
C ASP A 516 -11.29 -14.62 31.48
N ASN A 517 -11.01 -13.46 30.85
CA ASN A 517 -10.98 -13.29 29.40
C ASN A 517 -9.58 -12.89 28.90
N PRO A 518 -8.59 -13.81 28.88
CA PRO A 518 -7.24 -13.54 28.38
C PRO A 518 -7.16 -13.42 26.83
N ASN A 519 -8.29 -13.37 26.13
CA ASN A 519 -8.38 -13.02 24.71
C ASN A 519 -8.77 -11.55 24.50
N GLU A 520 -9.03 -10.80 25.58
CA GLU A 520 -9.39 -9.40 25.53
C GLU A 520 -8.19 -8.50 25.20
N ALA A 521 -8.38 -7.59 24.25
CA ALA A 521 -7.47 -6.50 23.96
C ALA A 521 -7.62 -5.40 25.03
N LYS A 522 -6.71 -5.39 26.01
CA LYS A 522 -6.69 -4.49 27.17
C LYS A 522 -6.15 -3.11 26.78
N GLY A 523 -6.48 -2.07 27.54
CA GLY A 523 -5.72 -0.83 27.47
C GLY A 523 -4.43 -0.97 28.28
N LEU A 524 -3.26 -0.91 27.65
CA LEU A 524 -1.97 -0.97 28.36
C LEU A 524 -1.22 0.35 28.19
N LEU A 525 -0.79 0.97 29.29
CA LEU A 525 0.18 2.07 29.28
C LEU A 525 1.58 1.56 29.65
N SER A 526 2.60 2.23 29.13
CA SER A 526 4.01 2.00 29.48
C SER A 526 4.31 2.67 30.81
N LEU A 527 5.09 1.98 31.64
CA LEU A 527 5.69 2.53 32.85
C LEU A 527 7.19 2.28 32.73
N SER A 528 7.91 3.23 32.13
CA SER A 528 9.33 3.11 31.77
C SER A 528 10.13 4.32 32.24
N SER A 529 11.47 4.27 32.15
CA SER A 529 12.36 5.28 32.76
C SER A 529 12.15 5.39 34.28
N LEU A 530 11.83 4.29 34.98
CA LEU A 530 11.81 4.26 36.45
C LEU A 530 13.23 4.03 36.98
N ASN A 531 13.98 5.10 37.15
CA ASN A 531 15.37 5.00 37.53
C ASN A 531 15.57 4.85 39.04
N ALA A 532 16.59 4.07 39.37
CA ALA A 532 17.22 4.02 40.67
C ALA A 532 18.64 4.58 40.54
N TYR A 533 19.03 5.42 41.49
CA TYR A 533 20.38 5.94 41.66
C TYR A 533 20.76 5.89 43.14
N LYS A 534 22.03 6.07 43.47
CA LYS A 534 22.49 5.98 44.87
C LYS A 534 21.83 7.01 45.82
N ASN A 535 21.37 8.14 45.28
CA ASN A 535 20.76 9.26 46.01
C ASN A 535 19.23 9.31 45.97
N HIS A 536 18.56 8.60 45.05
CA HIS A 536 17.11 8.60 44.91
C HIS A 536 16.56 7.41 44.12
N VAL A 537 15.24 7.22 44.21
CA VAL A 537 14.51 6.23 43.42
C VAL A 537 13.20 6.80 42.92
N GLU A 538 12.91 6.52 41.66
CA GLU A 538 11.65 6.77 41.00
C GLU A 538 10.78 5.52 41.09
N THR A 539 9.53 5.70 41.54
CA THR A 539 8.61 4.60 41.84
C THR A 539 7.22 4.92 41.29
N ALA A 540 6.40 3.89 41.08
CA ALA A 540 4.97 4.07 40.85
C ALA A 540 4.11 3.33 41.87
N ARG A 541 2.87 3.78 42.06
CA ARG A 541 1.85 3.11 42.86
C ARG A 541 0.71 2.64 41.95
N PRO A 542 0.67 1.35 41.57
CA PRO A 542 -0.44 0.77 40.83
C PRO A 542 -1.74 0.80 41.65
N SER A 543 -2.88 0.57 40.98
CA SER A 543 -4.20 0.50 41.61
C SER A 543 -5.07 -0.61 41.00
N ASP A 544 -6.29 -0.78 41.51
CA ASP A 544 -7.30 -1.67 40.92
C ASP A 544 -7.84 -1.17 39.57
N THR A 545 -7.60 0.11 39.21
CA THR A 545 -7.96 0.70 37.90
C THR A 545 -6.77 0.87 36.96
N ALA A 546 -5.53 0.73 37.46
CA ALA A 546 -4.29 0.71 36.68
C ALA A 546 -3.31 -0.32 37.29
N ARG A 547 -3.48 -1.59 36.90
CA ARG A 547 -2.78 -2.74 37.47
C ARG A 547 -1.41 -2.94 36.83
N PHE A 548 -0.36 -3.12 37.63
CA PHE A 548 0.97 -3.46 37.13
C PHE A 548 1.03 -4.84 36.48
N ILE A 549 1.72 -4.91 35.33
CA ILE A 549 2.22 -6.12 34.68
C ILE A 549 3.74 -5.94 34.54
N GLN A 550 4.50 -6.91 35.05
CA GLN A 550 5.94 -6.87 35.03
C GLN A 550 6.49 -7.25 33.63
N ILE A 551 7.64 -6.69 33.27
CA ILE A 551 8.48 -7.23 32.19
C ILE A 551 9.43 -8.25 32.82
N SER A 552 9.44 -9.47 32.31
CA SER A 552 10.34 -10.52 32.78
C SER A 552 11.80 -10.10 32.58
N GLY A 553 12.64 -10.42 33.57
CA GLY A 553 14.02 -9.93 33.68
C GLY A 553 14.18 -8.46 34.13
N SER A 554 13.13 -7.63 34.10
CA SER A 554 13.24 -6.20 34.45
C SER A 554 13.59 -5.98 35.93
N SER A 555 14.39 -4.96 36.22
CA SER A 555 14.66 -4.54 37.60
C SER A 555 13.41 -4.00 38.30
N ILE A 556 12.42 -3.52 37.54
CA ILE A 556 11.19 -2.94 38.07
C ILE A 556 10.27 -4.07 38.54
N VAL A 557 10.28 -4.31 39.84
CA VAL A 557 9.47 -5.31 40.53
C VAL A 557 8.46 -4.64 41.46
N LYS A 558 7.45 -5.40 41.90
CA LYS A 558 6.53 -4.97 42.97
C LYS A 558 7.11 -5.33 44.34
N HIS A 559 7.04 -4.38 45.26
CA HIS A 559 7.52 -4.53 46.65
C HIS A 559 6.36 -4.49 47.66
N ASP A 560 6.62 -4.93 48.89
CA ASP A 560 5.59 -5.12 49.92
C ASP A 560 4.93 -3.81 50.39
N ASN A 561 5.61 -2.68 50.24
CA ASN A 561 5.07 -1.32 50.46
C ASN A 561 4.02 -0.89 49.39
N GLY A 562 3.71 -1.76 48.43
CA GLY A 562 2.72 -1.56 47.38
C GLY A 562 3.16 -0.63 46.24
N LEU A 563 4.43 -0.24 46.19
CA LEU A 563 5.03 0.45 45.05
C LEU A 563 5.68 -0.54 44.08
N VAL A 564 5.99 -0.06 42.87
CA VAL A 564 6.83 -0.74 41.88
C VAL A 564 8.02 0.13 41.55
N TYR A 565 9.23 -0.44 41.60
CA TYR A 565 10.52 0.26 41.40
C TYR A 565 11.67 -0.74 41.30
N SER A 566 12.87 -0.24 40.98
CA SER A 566 14.06 -1.08 40.81
C SER A 566 14.47 -1.82 42.08
N ASN A 567 14.68 -3.12 41.97
CA ASN A 567 15.38 -3.91 42.99
C ASN A 567 16.89 -3.58 43.07
N GLU A 568 17.50 -2.98 42.05
CA GLU A 568 18.90 -2.53 42.05
C GLU A 568 19.06 -1.11 42.62
N LYS A 569 20.25 -0.79 43.16
CA LYS A 569 20.54 0.55 43.73
C LYS A 569 20.79 1.62 42.67
N ASP A 570 21.24 1.20 41.48
CA ASP A 570 21.73 2.07 40.41
C ASP A 570 21.59 1.31 39.08
N ASN A 571 20.42 1.41 38.42
CA ASN A 571 20.01 0.52 37.31
C ASN A 571 20.25 1.13 35.91
N SER A 572 20.15 2.46 35.76
CA SER A 572 20.25 3.15 34.46
C SER A 572 21.64 3.09 33.82
N ASN A 573 22.67 2.83 34.62
CA ASN A 573 24.09 2.79 34.22
C ASN A 573 24.49 1.53 33.42
N GLY A 574 23.59 0.56 33.27
CA GLY A 574 23.84 -0.68 32.55
C GLY A 574 24.89 -1.61 33.19
N ASN A 575 25.23 -1.45 34.48
CA ASN A 575 26.15 -2.34 35.22
C ASN A 575 25.70 -3.80 35.15
N HIS A 576 24.39 -4.05 35.24
CA HIS A 576 23.77 -5.38 35.10
C HIS A 576 24.15 -6.09 33.78
N PHE A 577 24.38 -5.31 32.73
CA PHE A 577 24.76 -5.76 31.39
C PHE A 577 26.26 -5.54 31.09
N GLY A 578 27.07 -5.18 32.10
CA GLY A 578 28.50 -4.93 31.96
C GLY A 578 28.88 -3.59 31.30
N LEU A 579 27.91 -2.72 31.01
CA LEU A 579 28.13 -1.50 30.21
C LEU A 579 28.79 -0.36 30.99
N ASN A 580 28.50 -0.23 32.30
CA ASN A 580 29.16 0.68 33.24
C ASN A 580 29.23 2.16 32.82
N GLN A 581 28.20 2.68 32.14
CA GLN A 581 28.11 4.08 31.69
C GLN A 581 26.77 4.68 32.14
N HIS A 582 26.84 5.83 32.84
CA HIS A 582 25.67 6.56 33.34
C HIS A 582 24.58 6.74 32.25
N ASN A 583 23.37 6.28 32.56
CA ASN A 583 22.16 6.33 31.73
C ASN A 583 22.26 5.66 30.34
N ILE A 584 23.24 4.78 30.09
CA ILE A 584 23.37 4.10 28.79
C ILE A 584 22.18 3.19 28.44
N ILE A 585 21.42 2.71 29.44
CA ILE A 585 20.18 1.96 29.20
C ILE A 585 18.90 2.80 29.42
N ASP A 586 19.02 4.04 29.89
CA ASP A 586 17.91 4.99 30.03
C ASP A 586 17.75 5.84 28.76
N SER A 587 17.50 5.13 27.66
CA SER A 587 17.13 5.70 26.37
C SER A 587 16.19 4.73 25.67
N THR A 588 15.14 5.23 25.04
CA THR A 588 14.19 4.43 24.23
C THR A 588 14.85 3.76 23.02
N THR A 589 16.07 4.15 22.65
CA THR A 589 16.89 3.48 21.61
C THR A 589 17.76 2.34 22.16
N SER A 590 17.83 2.14 23.48
CA SER A 590 18.65 1.08 24.07
C SER A 590 17.95 -0.28 23.98
N PRO A 591 18.63 -1.36 23.53
CA PRO A 591 18.06 -2.71 23.52
C PRO A 591 17.79 -3.25 24.94
N TYR A 592 18.20 -2.52 25.99
CA TYR A 592 18.00 -2.84 27.40
C TYR A 592 16.96 -1.94 28.10
N TYR A 593 16.30 -0.99 27.40
CA TYR A 593 15.36 -0.04 28.01
C TYR A 593 14.18 -0.71 28.76
N TRP A 594 13.82 -1.93 28.35
CA TRP A 594 12.84 -2.78 29.01
C TRP A 594 13.19 -3.13 30.48
N TYR A 595 14.47 -3.03 30.86
CA TYR A 595 14.99 -3.29 32.21
C TYR A 595 14.65 -2.19 33.23
N LEU A 596 14.32 -1.00 32.72
CA LEU A 596 13.86 0.16 33.48
C LEU A 596 12.32 0.30 33.44
N ALA A 597 11.61 -0.77 33.04
CA ALA A 597 10.22 -0.67 32.65
C ALA A 597 9.31 -1.84 33.11
N GLY A 598 8.01 -1.56 33.04
CA GLY A 598 6.88 -2.48 33.10
C GLY A 598 5.67 -1.89 32.36
N ALA A 599 4.48 -2.40 32.62
CA ALA A 599 3.23 -1.92 32.02
C ALA A 599 2.12 -1.74 33.06
N LEU A 600 1.12 -0.91 32.73
CA LEU A 600 -0.10 -0.72 33.51
C LEU A 600 -1.32 -1.13 32.66
N ALA A 601 -2.03 -2.18 33.07
CA ALA A 601 -3.31 -2.57 32.51
C ALA A 601 -4.44 -1.71 33.11
N LEU A 602 -5.13 -0.98 32.24
CA LEU A 602 -6.19 -0.05 32.60
C LEU A 602 -7.54 -0.77 32.78
N LYS A 603 -8.36 -0.27 33.70
CA LYS A 603 -9.70 -0.78 34.00
C LYS A 603 -10.64 0.33 34.44
N GLY A 604 -11.89 0.30 33.99
CA GLY A 604 -12.87 1.34 34.24
C GLY A 604 -12.72 2.55 33.31
N THR A 605 -13.56 3.58 33.52
CA THR A 605 -13.55 4.84 32.74
C THR A 605 -12.57 5.90 33.25
N ASN A 606 -12.03 5.71 34.46
CA ASN A 606 -11.10 6.64 35.11
C ASN A 606 -9.91 5.89 35.75
N PRO A 607 -9.02 5.25 34.96
CA PRO A 607 -7.77 4.68 35.47
C PRO A 607 -6.91 5.71 36.21
N GLU A 608 -6.47 5.36 37.42
CA GLU A 608 -5.61 6.21 38.26
C GLU A 608 -4.43 5.41 38.80
N TYR A 609 -3.23 6.00 38.77
CA TYR A 609 -2.02 5.47 39.39
C TYR A 609 -1.22 6.60 40.04
N GLY A 610 -0.35 6.24 40.98
CA GLY A 610 0.60 7.18 41.57
C GLY A 610 1.99 7.09 40.95
N ILE A 611 2.74 8.17 41.07
CA ILE A 611 4.21 8.19 40.96
C ILE A 611 4.75 8.73 42.29
N THR A 612 5.91 8.24 42.73
CA THR A 612 6.59 8.81 43.90
C THR A 612 8.11 8.82 43.68
N VAL A 613 8.75 9.96 43.92
CA VAL A 613 10.21 10.09 43.92
C VAL A 613 10.69 10.47 45.31
N THR A 614 11.71 9.77 45.81
CA THR A 614 12.19 9.90 47.19
C THR A 614 13.64 9.41 47.32
N SER A 615 14.32 9.74 48.43
CA SER A 615 15.63 9.15 48.74
C SER A 615 15.48 7.74 49.32
N TRP A 616 16.50 6.91 49.16
CA TRP A 616 16.48 5.53 49.70
C TRP A 616 16.28 5.50 51.22
N ASP A 617 16.91 6.42 51.96
CA ASP A 617 16.77 6.54 53.42
C ASP A 617 15.33 6.88 53.86
N LYS A 618 14.53 7.51 52.98
CA LYS A 618 13.12 7.83 53.22
C LYS A 618 12.15 6.75 52.73
N LEU A 619 12.54 5.93 51.76
CA LEU A 619 11.80 4.74 51.34
C LEU A 619 11.94 3.59 52.36
N GLY A 620 13.14 3.41 52.92
CA GLY A 620 13.44 2.48 54.01
C GLY A 620 14.17 1.19 53.60
N ASP A 621 14.07 0.78 52.34
CA ASP A 621 14.65 -0.47 51.81
C ASP A 621 16.17 -0.60 51.97
N ARG A 622 16.91 0.52 51.85
CA ARG A 622 18.38 0.55 51.85
C ARG A 622 18.90 1.95 52.15
N LYS A 623 20.19 2.05 52.48
CA LYS A 623 20.84 3.33 52.78
C LYS A 623 21.19 4.13 51.51
N GLY A 624 20.84 5.42 51.51
CA GLY A 624 21.15 6.38 50.46
C GLY A 624 22.58 6.93 50.51
N GLU A 625 22.99 7.59 49.44
CA GLU A 625 24.24 8.35 49.30
C GLU A 625 23.93 9.74 48.74
N GLY A 626 23.62 10.69 49.63
CA GLY A 626 23.16 12.03 49.24
C GLY A 626 21.69 12.04 48.81
N ARG A 627 21.26 13.13 48.16
CA ARG A 627 19.86 13.34 47.75
C ARG A 627 19.77 13.91 46.34
N PHE A 628 18.69 13.62 45.65
CA PHE A 628 18.33 14.28 44.39
C PHE A 628 17.39 15.46 44.64
N THR A 629 16.91 16.11 43.58
CA THR A 629 15.97 17.22 43.65
C THR A 629 14.52 16.71 43.49
N PRO A 630 13.51 17.31 44.14
CA PRO A 630 12.12 16.85 44.05
C PRO A 630 11.47 17.23 42.71
N SER A 631 11.84 16.50 41.68
CA SER A 631 11.29 16.57 40.32
C SER A 631 11.19 15.20 39.67
N ILE A 632 10.40 15.08 38.61
CA ILE A 632 10.39 13.92 37.70
C ILE A 632 10.02 14.34 36.27
N TRP A 633 10.53 13.62 35.27
CA TRP A 633 9.95 13.57 33.92
C TRP A 633 9.37 12.18 33.66
N PHE A 634 8.19 12.09 33.05
CA PHE A 634 7.58 10.81 32.68
C PHE A 634 6.71 10.92 31.42
N THR A 635 6.55 9.82 30.69
CA THR A 635 5.63 9.74 29.53
C THR A 635 4.32 9.05 29.88
N VAL A 636 3.21 9.50 29.28
CA VAL A 636 1.95 8.75 29.27
C VAL A 636 1.71 8.26 27.85
N THR A 637 2.04 6.99 27.59
CA THR A 637 2.03 6.38 26.24
C THR A 637 1.65 4.90 26.32
N SER A 638 1.10 4.34 25.24
CA SER A 638 0.87 2.90 25.08
C SER A 638 2.04 2.17 24.39
N GLU A 639 3.15 2.89 24.17
CA GLU A 639 4.45 2.41 23.69
C GLU A 639 5.19 1.64 24.79
N LEU A 640 4.83 0.37 24.97
CA LEU A 640 5.50 -0.53 25.92
C LEU A 640 6.93 -0.81 25.49
N ALA A 641 7.87 -0.84 26.44
CA ALA A 641 9.24 -1.30 26.18
C ALA A 641 9.34 -2.84 25.99
N ALA A 642 8.24 -3.56 26.24
CA ALA A 642 8.20 -5.02 26.16
C ALA A 642 8.17 -5.54 24.71
N THR A 643 8.97 -6.57 24.45
CA THR A 643 9.01 -7.30 23.18
C THR A 643 7.83 -8.26 23.04
N GLY A 644 7.35 -8.45 21.81
CA GLY A 644 6.43 -9.54 21.46
C GLY A 644 5.01 -9.44 22.04
N VAL A 645 4.58 -8.25 22.47
CA VAL A 645 3.22 -8.03 22.99
C VAL A 645 2.19 -8.19 21.86
N PRO A 646 1.25 -9.15 21.95
CA PRO A 646 0.29 -9.39 20.88
C PRO A 646 -0.57 -8.16 20.57
N THR A 647 -0.73 -7.87 19.29
CA THR A 647 -1.61 -6.83 18.77
C THR A 647 -2.94 -7.46 18.38
N ARG A 648 -4.05 -6.82 18.76
CA ARG A 648 -5.40 -7.31 18.42
C ARG A 648 -5.58 -7.56 16.91
N PRO A 649 -6.48 -8.47 16.50
CA PRO A 649 -6.92 -8.59 15.11
C PRO A 649 -7.55 -7.28 14.60
N GLN A 650 -7.25 -6.94 13.35
CA GLN A 650 -7.76 -5.76 12.64
C GLN A 650 -8.71 -6.21 11.53
N TYR A 651 -9.86 -6.74 11.94
CA TYR A 651 -10.88 -7.24 11.03
C TYR A 651 -11.45 -6.14 10.13
N LYS A 652 -11.67 -6.49 8.86
CA LYS A 652 -12.48 -5.71 7.91
C LYS A 652 -13.95 -6.15 8.06
N LYS A 653 -14.89 -5.22 7.86
CA LYS A 653 -16.33 -5.53 7.82
C LYS A 653 -16.76 -5.95 6.41
N PRO A 654 -17.58 -7.00 6.25
CA PRO A 654 -18.24 -7.28 4.98
C PRO A 654 -19.28 -6.20 4.65
N LYS A 655 -19.66 -6.11 3.38
CA LYS A 655 -20.78 -5.29 2.87
C LYS A 655 -22.02 -6.17 2.75
N GLU A 656 -23.18 -5.62 3.08
CA GLU A 656 -24.46 -6.30 2.87
C GLU A 656 -24.81 -6.34 1.38
N ARG A 657 -25.46 -7.43 0.94
CA ARG A 657 -26.02 -7.54 -0.41
C ARG A 657 -27.21 -6.59 -0.58
N LYS A 658 -27.38 -6.05 -1.77
CA LYS A 658 -28.53 -5.23 -2.16
C LYS A 658 -29.70 -6.11 -2.58
N ASN A 659 -30.91 -5.72 -2.18
CA ASN A 659 -32.16 -6.36 -2.59
C ASN A 659 -32.75 -5.65 -3.82
N PHE A 660 -33.40 -6.40 -4.69
CA PHE A 660 -34.15 -5.88 -5.83
C PHE A 660 -35.66 -6.02 -5.59
N THR A 661 -36.39 -4.90 -5.69
CA THR A 661 -37.86 -4.87 -5.59
C THR A 661 -38.45 -4.56 -6.97
N PRO A 662 -39.21 -5.47 -7.60
CA PRO A 662 -39.76 -5.26 -8.93
C PRO A 662 -40.88 -4.20 -8.97
N GLU A 663 -40.92 -3.40 -10.04
CA GLU A 663 -42.05 -2.55 -10.41
C GLU A 663 -43.27 -3.45 -10.69
N LYS A 664 -44.43 -3.12 -10.10
CA LYS A 664 -45.66 -3.92 -10.22
C LYS A 664 -46.27 -3.80 -11.62
N LEU A 665 -46.75 -4.92 -12.16
CA LEU A 665 -47.55 -4.95 -13.38
C LEU A 665 -48.96 -4.40 -13.13
N LYS A 666 -49.58 -3.84 -14.16
CA LYS A 666 -51.02 -3.50 -14.16
C LYS A 666 -51.86 -4.73 -14.48
N GLU A 667 -53.00 -4.88 -13.82
CA GLU A 667 -54.03 -5.86 -14.19
C GLU A 667 -54.67 -5.45 -15.52
N ALA A 668 -55.04 -6.45 -16.34
CA ALA A 668 -55.68 -6.22 -17.64
C ALA A 668 -57.20 -6.07 -17.48
N PRO A 669 -57.85 -5.15 -18.24
CA PRO A 669 -59.31 -5.07 -18.29
C PRO A 669 -59.96 -6.40 -18.71
N THR A 670 -61.14 -6.69 -18.16
CA THR A 670 -61.95 -7.86 -18.54
C THR A 670 -63.01 -7.48 -19.59
N PRO A 671 -63.10 -8.19 -20.73
CA PRO A 671 -64.04 -7.86 -21.81
C PRO A 671 -65.51 -7.85 -21.41
N LYS A 672 -66.28 -6.87 -21.91
CA LYS A 672 -67.70 -6.67 -21.53
C LYS A 672 -68.68 -6.48 -22.68
N ALA A 673 -68.23 -6.00 -23.85
CA ALA A 673 -69.13 -5.66 -24.95
C ALA A 673 -69.85 -6.89 -25.56
N LYS A 674 -71.09 -6.70 -26.04
CA LYS A 674 -71.90 -7.69 -26.77
C LYS A 674 -72.66 -7.03 -27.93
N LEU A 675 -72.89 -7.75 -29.02
CA LEU A 675 -73.66 -7.29 -30.18
C LEU A 675 -74.83 -8.24 -30.46
N ASN A 676 -76.00 -7.69 -30.79
CA ASN A 676 -77.19 -8.46 -31.18
C ASN A 676 -77.67 -7.97 -32.55
N LEU A 677 -77.95 -8.90 -33.47
CA LEU A 677 -78.40 -8.61 -34.83
C LEU A 677 -79.64 -9.45 -35.21
N VAL A 678 -80.40 -9.00 -36.22
CA VAL A 678 -81.68 -9.59 -36.64
C VAL A 678 -81.68 -9.86 -38.14
N THR A 679 -81.82 -11.13 -38.51
CA THR A 679 -81.94 -11.62 -39.90
C THR A 679 -83.40 -11.74 -40.35
N VAL A 680 -83.61 -11.87 -41.66
CA VAL A 680 -84.86 -12.40 -42.26
C VAL A 680 -84.64 -13.86 -42.70
N ASN A 681 -85.69 -14.65 -42.92
CA ASN A 681 -85.51 -15.98 -43.52
C ASN A 681 -85.13 -15.87 -45.02
N GLY A 682 -84.46 -16.91 -45.54
CA GLY A 682 -84.01 -16.96 -46.93
C GLY A 682 -85.09 -17.25 -47.97
N VAL A 683 -84.70 -17.10 -49.23
CA VAL A 683 -85.48 -17.40 -50.45
C VAL A 683 -85.09 -18.80 -50.95
N PRO A 684 -85.99 -19.63 -51.50
CA PRO A 684 -85.61 -20.93 -52.07
C PRO A 684 -84.71 -20.78 -53.31
N ALA A 685 -83.58 -21.50 -53.35
CA ALA A 685 -82.51 -21.25 -54.32
C ALA A 685 -82.45 -22.24 -55.51
N PRO A 686 -82.06 -21.78 -56.73
CA PRO A 686 -81.62 -22.61 -57.85
C PRO A 686 -80.11 -22.98 -57.77
N THR A 687 -79.66 -23.95 -58.58
CA THR A 687 -78.41 -24.72 -58.34
C THR A 687 -77.28 -24.45 -59.36
N TYR A 688 -76.03 -24.31 -58.91
CA TYR A 688 -74.86 -23.82 -59.70
C TYR A 688 -73.50 -24.52 -59.37
N LYS A 689 -72.41 -24.23 -60.12
CA LYS A 689 -71.06 -24.87 -60.02
C LYS A 689 -69.90 -23.88 -59.66
N PRO A 690 -68.84 -24.25 -58.88
CA PRO A 690 -67.76 -23.35 -58.39
C PRO A 690 -66.30 -23.62 -58.89
N ASN A 691 -65.31 -22.80 -58.44
CA ASN A 691 -63.92 -22.63 -58.97
C ASN A 691 -62.74 -22.81 -57.94
N GLU A 692 -61.48 -22.76 -58.39
CA GLU A 692 -60.19 -23.11 -57.70
C GLU A 692 -59.25 -21.93 -57.28
N LYS A 693 -58.14 -22.18 -56.52
CA LYS A 693 -57.35 -21.15 -55.78
C LYS A 693 -55.79 -21.17 -55.94
N MET A 694 -55.15 -20.00 -55.73
CA MET A 694 -53.73 -19.66 -56.07
C MET A 694 -52.66 -19.79 -54.94
N PRO A 695 -51.33 -19.89 -55.28
CA PRO A 695 -50.19 -19.97 -54.32
C PRO A 695 -49.66 -18.63 -53.77
N THR A 696 -48.65 -18.68 -52.87
CA THR A 696 -48.08 -17.53 -52.12
C THR A 696 -46.54 -17.41 -52.12
N PRO A 697 -45.94 -16.20 -52.00
CA PRO A 697 -44.47 -15.98 -52.10
C PRO A 697 -43.64 -16.34 -50.84
N PRO A 698 -42.30 -16.49 -50.98
CA PRO A 698 -41.37 -16.70 -49.88
C PRO A 698 -41.00 -15.40 -49.12
N VAL A 699 -40.51 -15.55 -47.89
CA VAL A 699 -40.16 -14.46 -46.96
C VAL A 699 -38.66 -14.12 -47.02
N VAL A 700 -38.30 -12.85 -46.79
CA VAL A 700 -36.91 -12.36 -46.71
C VAL A 700 -36.30 -12.68 -45.33
N PRO A 701 -35.09 -13.25 -45.23
CA PRO A 701 -34.41 -13.46 -43.96
C PRO A 701 -33.52 -12.26 -43.55
N THR A 702 -33.23 -12.19 -42.26
CA THR A 702 -32.32 -11.22 -41.62
C THR A 702 -31.14 -11.96 -40.99
N VAL A 703 -29.92 -11.44 -41.15
CA VAL A 703 -28.69 -12.00 -40.54
C VAL A 703 -27.96 -10.97 -39.67
N HIS A 704 -27.32 -11.46 -38.61
CA HIS A 704 -26.60 -10.68 -37.60
C HIS A 704 -25.11 -11.01 -37.60
N TYR A 705 -24.26 -10.03 -37.27
CA TYR A 705 -22.82 -10.23 -37.05
C TYR A 705 -22.24 -9.19 -36.08
N HIS A 706 -21.15 -9.52 -35.38
CA HIS A 706 -20.48 -8.62 -34.44
C HIS A 706 -18.96 -8.54 -34.65
N ARG A 707 -18.40 -7.39 -34.29
CA ARG A 707 -16.95 -7.14 -34.26
C ARG A 707 -16.37 -7.43 -32.88
N TYR A 708 -15.04 -7.53 -32.79
CA TYR A 708 -14.33 -7.77 -31.53
C TYR A 708 -13.39 -6.62 -31.14
N GLN A 709 -13.21 -6.43 -29.82
CA GLN A 709 -12.18 -5.59 -29.21
C GLN A 709 -11.38 -6.42 -28.18
N LEU A 710 -10.10 -6.09 -27.99
CA LEU A 710 -9.19 -6.74 -27.03
C LEU A 710 -8.17 -5.71 -26.54
N LYS A 711 -7.74 -5.81 -25.28
CA LYS A 711 -6.74 -4.93 -24.65
C LYS A 711 -5.61 -5.74 -24.02
N ALA A 712 -4.43 -5.16 -23.89
CA ALA A 712 -3.29 -5.72 -23.16
C ALA A 712 -2.70 -4.69 -22.20
N GLN A 713 -2.27 -5.13 -21.00
CA GLN A 713 -1.68 -4.26 -19.99
C GLN A 713 -0.18 -4.02 -20.27
N PHE A 714 0.28 -2.77 -20.12
CA PHE A 714 1.71 -2.48 -20.08
C PHE A 714 2.28 -2.76 -18.69
N LYS A 715 3.31 -3.62 -18.64
CA LYS A 715 4.11 -3.86 -17.44
C LYS A 715 5.57 -3.51 -17.73
N VAL A 716 6.03 -2.41 -17.14
CA VAL A 716 7.45 -2.05 -17.04
C VAL A 716 7.95 -2.66 -15.74
N GLU A 717 9.07 -3.36 -15.76
CA GLU A 717 9.61 -4.10 -14.62
C GLU A 717 11.03 -3.62 -14.35
N LYS A 718 11.43 -3.56 -13.08
CA LYS A 718 12.78 -3.18 -12.67
C LYS A 718 13.19 -4.01 -11.46
N HIS A 719 14.39 -4.57 -11.51
CA HIS A 719 14.97 -5.36 -10.43
C HIS A 719 16.44 -5.01 -10.25
N ASN A 720 16.95 -5.10 -9.03
CA ASN A 720 18.36 -5.00 -8.71
C ASN A 720 18.96 -6.40 -8.55
N TYR A 721 20.16 -6.59 -9.12
CA TYR A 721 20.91 -7.83 -9.00
C TYR A 721 22.29 -7.54 -8.41
N ASN A 722 22.95 -8.56 -7.86
CA ASN A 722 24.37 -8.48 -7.54
C ASN A 722 25.23 -8.96 -8.72
N ALA A 723 26.56 -8.96 -8.54
CA ALA A 723 27.52 -9.35 -9.58
C ALA A 723 27.40 -10.81 -10.06
N LYS A 724 26.65 -11.67 -9.36
CA LYS A 724 26.37 -13.07 -9.74
C LYS A 724 25.05 -13.23 -10.51
N GLY A 725 24.24 -12.17 -10.61
CA GLY A 725 22.88 -12.25 -11.15
C GLY A 725 21.83 -12.74 -10.14
N GLU A 726 22.15 -12.76 -8.85
CA GLU A 726 21.19 -13.06 -7.77
C GLU A 726 20.32 -11.80 -7.51
N LEU A 727 19.01 -11.97 -7.30
CA LEU A 727 18.06 -10.87 -7.04
C LEU A 727 18.29 -10.27 -5.65
N ILE A 728 18.35 -8.93 -5.57
CA ILE A 728 18.68 -8.20 -4.33
C ILE A 728 17.76 -6.99 -4.05
N ASP A 729 16.54 -6.99 -4.58
CA ASP A 729 15.51 -6.03 -4.17
C ASP A 729 15.30 -6.09 -2.64
N ASP A 730 15.11 -4.92 -2.02
CA ASP A 730 14.91 -4.72 -0.56
C ASP A 730 16.07 -5.17 0.36
N LYS A 731 17.22 -5.61 -0.20
CA LYS A 731 18.37 -6.09 0.59
C LYS A 731 19.33 -5.00 1.09
N GLU A 732 20.08 -5.34 2.14
CA GLU A 732 21.20 -4.56 2.68
C GLU A 732 22.40 -4.61 1.74
N MET A 733 22.87 -3.46 1.27
CA MET A 733 24.04 -3.33 0.40
C MET A 733 25.19 -2.70 1.17
N LEU A 734 26.41 -3.22 1.00
CA LEU A 734 27.55 -2.70 1.74
C LEU A 734 27.96 -1.30 1.23
N PRO A 735 28.64 -0.49 2.06
CA PRO A 735 29.15 0.81 1.63
C PRO A 735 29.98 0.70 0.34
N GLU A 736 29.80 1.65 -0.57
CA GLU A 736 30.46 1.69 -1.88
C GLU A 736 30.18 0.45 -2.79
N GLY A 737 29.21 -0.40 -2.44
CA GLY A 737 28.74 -1.55 -3.22
C GLY A 737 28.09 -1.19 -4.57
N ILE A 738 27.97 -2.17 -5.46
CA ILE A 738 27.46 -1.99 -6.84
C ILE A 738 26.13 -2.72 -7.03
N ASN A 739 25.11 -1.95 -7.39
CA ASN A 739 23.79 -2.39 -7.82
C ASN A 739 23.85 -2.76 -9.31
N TYR A 740 23.39 -3.95 -9.70
CA TYR A 740 23.30 -4.36 -11.10
C TYR A 740 21.85 -4.31 -11.55
N TYR A 741 21.29 -3.10 -11.66
CA TYR A 741 19.92 -2.94 -12.12
C TYR A 741 19.71 -3.54 -13.51
N VAL A 742 18.61 -4.28 -13.66
CA VAL A 742 18.06 -4.69 -14.95
C VAL A 742 16.63 -4.19 -15.04
N SER A 743 16.37 -3.37 -16.05
CA SER A 743 15.12 -2.67 -16.26
C SER A 743 14.51 -3.08 -17.61
N LYS A 744 13.26 -3.53 -17.61
CA LYS A 744 12.58 -4.07 -18.79
C LYS A 744 11.79 -2.99 -19.54
N TRP A 745 11.94 -2.96 -20.86
CA TRP A 745 11.05 -2.30 -21.80
C TRP A 745 10.12 -3.36 -22.41
N SER A 746 8.82 -3.26 -22.11
CA SER A 746 7.75 -4.08 -22.71
C SER A 746 7.41 -3.56 -24.12
N ASN A 747 7.53 -4.44 -25.13
CA ASN A 747 7.06 -4.22 -26.49
C ASN A 747 6.05 -5.26 -26.96
N TRP A 748 5.97 -6.45 -26.34
CA TRP A 748 5.13 -7.56 -26.84
C TRP A 748 3.66 -7.20 -27.10
N GLN A 749 3.11 -6.23 -26.34
CA GLN A 749 1.74 -5.70 -26.52
C GLN A 749 1.53 -5.06 -27.91
N ASN A 750 2.60 -4.58 -28.53
CA ASN A 750 2.60 -3.93 -29.85
C ASN A 750 2.88 -4.89 -31.02
N LYS A 751 2.95 -6.21 -30.78
CA LYS A 751 3.22 -7.17 -31.85
C LYS A 751 2.15 -7.10 -32.95
N GLY A 752 2.56 -6.78 -34.17
CA GLY A 752 1.65 -6.55 -35.31
C GLY A 752 0.92 -5.20 -35.28
N ASN A 753 1.35 -4.24 -34.46
CA ASN A 753 0.80 -2.88 -34.43
C ASN A 753 0.89 -2.20 -35.81
N GLN A 754 -0.06 -1.31 -36.12
CA GLN A 754 -0.14 -0.56 -37.37
C GLN A 754 -0.41 0.95 -37.14
N SER A 755 0.19 1.52 -36.09
CA SER A 755 0.13 2.97 -35.82
C SER A 755 0.58 3.78 -37.04
N SER A 756 -0.13 4.88 -37.33
CA SER A 756 0.23 5.77 -38.45
C SER A 756 1.61 6.41 -38.24
N LYS A 757 2.25 6.83 -39.34
CA LYS A 757 3.58 7.47 -39.29
C LYS A 757 3.63 8.63 -38.29
N ASP A 758 2.57 9.43 -38.19
CA ASP A 758 2.54 10.60 -37.30
C ASP A 758 2.29 10.25 -35.83
N VAL A 759 1.85 9.02 -35.53
CA VAL A 759 1.86 8.45 -34.17
C VAL A 759 3.24 7.87 -33.86
N VAL A 760 3.90 7.19 -34.82
CA VAL A 760 5.27 6.67 -34.68
C VAL A 760 6.29 7.80 -34.50
N LYS A 761 6.16 8.93 -35.22
CA LYS A 761 7.00 10.13 -35.09
C LYS A 761 6.96 10.79 -33.71
N ARG A 762 6.00 10.46 -32.84
CA ARG A 762 5.95 10.99 -31.46
C ARG A 762 7.11 10.46 -30.60
N GLY A 763 7.76 9.39 -31.04
CA GLY A 763 9.02 8.90 -30.50
C GLY A 763 8.87 7.76 -29.49
N PHE A 764 10.03 7.24 -29.13
CA PHE A 764 10.22 6.15 -28.18
C PHE A 764 11.41 6.50 -27.29
N ALA A 765 11.26 6.34 -25.98
CA ALA A 765 12.35 6.55 -25.02
C ALA A 765 12.24 5.65 -23.79
N TYR A 766 13.36 5.47 -23.09
CA TYR A 766 13.42 4.88 -21.76
C TYR A 766 14.09 5.88 -20.82
N ILE A 767 13.62 6.00 -19.59
CA ILE A 767 14.18 6.86 -18.55
C ILE A 767 14.48 6.02 -17.31
N GLU A 768 15.58 6.34 -16.65
CA GLU A 768 16.14 5.70 -15.46
C GLU A 768 16.34 6.81 -14.41
N ASP A 769 15.37 6.89 -13.49
CA ASP A 769 15.17 7.90 -12.44
C ASP A 769 15.81 7.39 -11.14
N TYR A 770 17.11 7.64 -11.02
CA TYR A 770 17.95 7.15 -9.93
C TYR A 770 18.16 8.25 -8.88
N ASP A 771 18.33 7.85 -7.61
CA ASP A 771 18.64 8.81 -6.55
C ASP A 771 20.09 9.31 -6.69
N GLU A 772 20.24 10.44 -7.39
CA GLU A 772 21.53 11.03 -7.74
C GLU A 772 22.29 11.57 -6.52
N THR A 773 21.61 11.74 -5.37
CA THR A 773 22.27 12.07 -4.12
C THR A 773 22.98 10.87 -3.48
N LYS A 774 22.64 9.62 -3.87
CA LYS A 774 23.04 8.38 -3.18
C LYS A 774 23.80 7.37 -4.03
N VAL A 775 23.55 7.32 -5.35
CA VAL A 775 24.26 6.42 -6.27
C VAL A 775 24.85 7.17 -7.48
N THR A 776 25.82 6.54 -8.14
CA THR A 776 26.51 7.04 -9.34
C THR A 776 26.43 5.99 -10.45
N GLY A 777 26.04 6.38 -11.66
CA GLY A 777 25.98 5.48 -12.82
C GLY A 777 27.38 5.06 -13.30
N LEU A 778 27.58 3.76 -13.53
CA LEU A 778 28.81 3.24 -14.16
C LEU A 778 28.60 3.18 -15.69
N GLU A 779 28.50 4.34 -16.33
CA GLU A 779 28.03 4.53 -17.71
C GLU A 779 28.77 3.67 -18.75
N SER A 780 30.09 3.50 -18.60
CA SER A 780 30.92 2.65 -19.47
C SER A 780 30.58 1.15 -19.41
N ARG A 781 29.74 0.75 -18.45
CA ARG A 781 29.22 -0.61 -18.24
C ARG A 781 27.72 -0.72 -18.57
N PHE A 782 27.05 0.35 -18.99
CA PHE A 782 25.65 0.32 -19.37
C PHE A 782 25.47 -0.48 -20.67
N GLN A 783 24.46 -1.35 -20.72
CA GLN A 783 24.16 -2.17 -21.90
C GLN A 783 22.64 -2.22 -22.14
N VAL A 784 22.21 -2.16 -23.40
CA VAL A 784 20.82 -2.42 -23.77
C VAL A 784 20.78 -3.63 -24.69
N LYS A 785 20.01 -4.65 -24.30
CA LYS A 785 19.85 -5.91 -25.04
C LYS A 785 18.40 -6.16 -25.42
N ASP A 786 18.16 -6.90 -26.49
CA ASP A 786 16.83 -7.45 -26.78
C ASP A 786 16.59 -8.77 -26.02
N ALA A 787 15.39 -9.33 -26.13
CA ALA A 787 15.02 -10.61 -25.52
C ALA A 787 15.78 -11.83 -26.08
N GLU A 788 16.55 -11.66 -27.17
CA GLU A 788 17.46 -12.67 -27.71
C GLU A 788 18.92 -12.47 -27.20
N GLY A 789 19.15 -11.47 -26.34
CA GLY A 789 20.43 -11.15 -25.73
C GLY A 789 21.37 -10.32 -26.61
N LYS A 790 20.91 -9.88 -27.80
CA LYS A 790 21.71 -9.10 -28.76
C LYS A 790 21.69 -7.62 -28.39
N ALA A 791 22.74 -6.88 -28.76
CA ALA A 791 22.80 -5.44 -28.51
C ALA A 791 21.76 -4.66 -29.33
N VAL A 792 21.07 -3.72 -28.68
CA VAL A 792 20.03 -2.87 -29.31
C VAL A 792 20.68 -1.71 -30.06
N ASN A 793 20.24 -1.47 -31.29
CA ASN A 793 20.74 -0.40 -32.16
C ASN A 793 19.73 0.77 -32.27
N GLY A 794 20.23 1.98 -32.57
CA GLY A 794 19.42 3.16 -32.83
C GLY A 794 18.84 3.87 -31.59
N LEU A 795 19.30 3.51 -30.40
CA LEU A 795 19.06 4.25 -29.15
C LEU A 795 20.26 5.13 -28.81
N LYS A 796 20.02 6.42 -28.58
CA LYS A 796 21.03 7.36 -28.07
C LYS A 796 20.78 7.67 -26.60
N MET A 797 21.81 7.47 -25.78
CA MET A 797 21.81 7.81 -24.36
C MET A 797 22.06 9.31 -24.14
N TYR A 798 21.40 9.86 -23.12
CA TYR A 798 21.63 11.18 -22.54
C TYR A 798 21.73 11.01 -21.02
N HIS A 799 22.73 11.64 -20.40
CA HIS A 799 22.71 11.92 -18.97
C HIS A 799 22.15 13.34 -18.78
N VAL A 800 21.00 13.45 -18.13
CA VAL A 800 20.28 14.72 -17.98
C VAL A 800 20.45 15.19 -16.53
N LEU A 801 21.36 16.14 -16.32
CA LEU A 801 21.67 16.67 -14.98
C LEU A 801 20.62 17.66 -14.45
N ASP A 802 19.94 18.36 -15.36
CA ASP A 802 18.80 19.25 -15.06
C ASP A 802 17.91 19.31 -16.31
N ARG A 803 16.59 19.16 -16.15
CA ARG A 803 15.64 19.33 -17.27
C ARG A 803 15.80 20.67 -17.99
N LYS A 804 16.28 21.73 -17.32
CA LYS A 804 16.53 23.05 -17.93
C LYS A 804 17.58 23.05 -19.04
N THR A 805 18.54 22.12 -19.03
CA THR A 805 19.59 22.02 -20.08
C THR A 805 19.19 21.10 -21.23
N LEU A 806 18.11 20.33 -21.06
CA LEU A 806 17.60 19.40 -22.06
C LEU A 806 16.91 20.15 -23.22
N SER A 807 17.13 19.71 -24.46
CA SER A 807 16.57 20.39 -25.65
C SER A 807 15.04 20.40 -25.63
N LYS A 808 14.43 21.45 -26.20
CA LYS A 808 12.97 21.64 -26.17
C LYS A 808 12.21 20.40 -26.69
N ALA A 809 12.66 19.80 -27.80
CA ALA A 809 12.02 18.62 -28.38
C ALA A 809 12.01 17.38 -27.44
N LEU A 810 13.02 17.26 -26.58
CA LEU A 810 13.13 16.18 -25.60
C LEU A 810 12.36 16.50 -24.31
N ASN A 811 12.37 17.75 -23.85
CA ASN A 811 11.46 18.21 -22.79
C ASN A 811 9.99 18.01 -23.19
N ASP A 812 9.60 18.46 -24.39
CA ASP A 812 8.25 18.26 -24.93
C ASP A 812 7.88 16.77 -25.05
N MET A 813 8.85 15.86 -25.19
CA MET A 813 8.60 14.40 -25.19
C MET A 813 8.27 13.89 -23.79
N ILE A 814 9.03 14.31 -22.77
CA ILE A 814 8.78 13.99 -21.36
C ILE A 814 7.40 14.53 -20.95
N ASP A 815 7.13 15.82 -21.20
CA ASP A 815 5.90 16.47 -20.75
C ASP A 815 4.64 15.90 -21.41
N ARG A 816 4.69 15.54 -22.71
CA ARG A 816 3.58 14.83 -23.38
C ARG A 816 3.29 13.45 -22.76
N SER A 817 4.32 12.78 -22.26
CA SER A 817 4.20 11.41 -21.74
C SER A 817 3.64 11.31 -20.31
N GLY A 818 3.55 12.43 -19.59
CA GLY A 818 3.01 12.45 -18.21
C GLY A 818 3.96 11.85 -17.17
N ILE A 819 5.26 11.77 -17.47
CA ILE A 819 6.30 11.31 -16.53
C ILE A 819 7.05 12.51 -15.95
N SER A 820 7.48 12.37 -14.69
CA SER A 820 8.20 13.42 -13.97
C SER A 820 9.42 12.84 -13.25
N PRO A 821 10.52 12.55 -13.99
CA PRO A 821 11.80 12.25 -13.36
C PRO A 821 12.25 13.39 -12.43
N LYS A 822 13.01 13.02 -11.41
CA LYS A 822 13.54 13.92 -10.37
C LYS A 822 15.02 14.14 -10.61
N GLY A 823 15.52 15.30 -10.17
CA GLY A 823 16.96 15.54 -10.13
C GLY A 823 17.67 15.30 -11.46
N ALA A 824 18.72 14.48 -11.41
CA ALA A 824 19.40 13.95 -12.58
C ALA A 824 18.95 12.53 -12.95
N PHE A 825 18.77 12.25 -14.24
CA PHE A 825 18.31 10.96 -14.76
C PHE A 825 19.05 10.55 -16.04
N TYR A 826 19.05 9.25 -16.36
CA TYR A 826 19.48 8.77 -17.68
C TYR A 826 18.28 8.59 -18.60
N MET A 827 18.46 8.89 -19.90
CA MET A 827 17.42 8.73 -20.91
C MET A 827 18.00 8.15 -22.21
N TRP A 828 17.40 7.09 -22.74
CA TRP A 828 17.68 6.56 -24.07
C TRP A 828 16.56 6.93 -25.01
N VAL A 829 16.86 7.50 -26.17
CA VAL A 829 15.87 7.95 -27.16
C VAL A 829 16.13 7.27 -28.50
N ALA A 830 15.08 6.77 -29.15
CA ALA A 830 15.18 6.23 -30.50
C ALA A 830 15.49 7.36 -31.51
N GLU A 831 16.70 7.37 -32.07
CA GLU A 831 17.17 8.42 -32.98
C GLU A 831 16.36 8.48 -34.28
N LYS A 832 15.87 7.31 -34.71
CA LYS A 832 15.03 7.14 -35.90
C LYS A 832 13.75 6.36 -35.54
N PRO A 833 12.67 7.03 -35.12
CA PRO A 833 11.47 6.34 -34.65
C PRO A 833 10.87 5.33 -35.64
N GLU A 834 10.88 5.60 -36.96
CA GLU A 834 10.34 4.65 -37.96
C GLU A 834 11.21 3.38 -38.14
N GLU A 835 12.52 3.43 -37.92
CA GLU A 835 13.41 2.26 -37.98
C GLU A 835 13.33 1.44 -36.68
N PHE A 836 13.42 2.11 -35.53
CA PHE A 836 13.29 1.49 -34.20
C PHE A 836 11.91 0.82 -34.01
N TYR A 837 10.84 1.47 -34.48
CA TYR A 837 9.49 0.91 -34.46
C TYR A 837 9.40 -0.41 -35.22
N LYS A 838 9.93 -0.48 -36.44
CA LYS A 838 9.90 -1.71 -37.26
C LYS A 838 10.76 -2.83 -36.65
N ALA A 839 11.92 -2.48 -36.09
CA ALA A 839 12.85 -3.46 -35.54
C ALA A 839 12.34 -4.09 -34.23
N TYR A 840 11.85 -3.27 -33.29
CA TYR A 840 11.60 -3.71 -31.90
C TYR A 840 10.14 -3.58 -31.44
N VAL A 841 9.44 -2.51 -31.83
CA VAL A 841 8.09 -2.25 -31.31
C VAL A 841 7.04 -3.09 -32.05
N GLN A 842 7.02 -3.03 -33.38
CA GLN A 842 6.07 -3.75 -34.24
C GLN A 842 6.28 -5.27 -34.24
N THR A 843 7.51 -5.73 -34.00
CA THR A 843 7.85 -7.15 -33.80
C THR A 843 7.41 -7.69 -32.44
N GLY A 844 7.23 -6.80 -31.46
CA GLY A 844 6.96 -7.14 -30.06
C GLY A 844 8.21 -7.62 -29.30
N MET A 845 9.39 -7.13 -29.68
CA MET A 845 10.66 -7.51 -29.07
C MET A 845 10.94 -6.69 -27.80
N ASP A 846 10.73 -7.30 -26.63
CA ASP A 846 11.07 -6.71 -25.33
C ASP A 846 12.57 -6.42 -25.23
N LEU A 847 12.94 -5.32 -24.54
CA LEU A 847 14.34 -4.90 -24.35
C LEU A 847 14.70 -4.84 -22.86
N PHE A 848 15.99 -4.96 -22.55
CA PHE A 848 16.53 -5.04 -21.20
C PHE A 848 17.72 -4.09 -21.05
N PHE A 849 17.57 -3.13 -20.14
CA PHE A 849 18.55 -2.11 -19.80
C PHE A 849 19.33 -2.56 -18.58
N HIS A 850 20.60 -2.90 -18.75
CA HIS A 850 21.54 -3.18 -17.67
C HIS A 850 22.23 -1.88 -17.28
N THR A 851 21.88 -1.35 -16.12
CA THR A 851 22.30 -0.01 -15.65
C THR A 851 23.02 -0.10 -14.30
N PRO A 852 24.25 -0.68 -14.24
CA PRO A 852 24.98 -0.85 -12.99
C PRO A 852 25.35 0.49 -12.33
N MET A 853 24.99 0.68 -11.05
CA MET A 853 25.23 1.92 -10.30
C MET A 853 25.93 1.63 -8.97
N GLN A 854 26.95 2.42 -8.64
CA GLN A 854 27.68 2.29 -7.38
C GLN A 854 27.10 3.20 -6.30
N ASN A 855 26.99 2.70 -5.07
CA ASN A 855 26.64 3.48 -3.89
C ASN A 855 27.73 4.54 -3.62
N LYS A 856 27.34 5.78 -3.33
CA LYS A 856 28.31 6.87 -3.12
C LYS A 856 29.12 6.67 -1.83
N LYS A 857 30.39 7.07 -1.85
CA LYS A 857 31.27 7.02 -0.70
C LYS A 857 30.70 7.85 0.47
N GLY A 858 30.60 7.22 1.63
CA GLY A 858 30.04 7.85 2.84
C GLY A 858 28.50 7.96 2.88
N PHE A 859 27.78 7.46 1.88
CA PHE A 859 26.32 7.39 1.95
C PHE A 859 25.86 6.21 2.84
N THR A 860 24.91 6.48 3.75
CA THR A 860 24.18 5.50 4.56
C THR A 860 22.69 5.83 4.56
N GLY A 861 21.83 4.84 4.82
CA GLY A 861 20.37 5.00 4.78
C GLY A 861 19.72 4.40 3.52
N LYS A 862 18.48 4.81 3.23
CA LYS A 862 17.65 4.24 2.15
C LYS A 862 17.78 4.99 0.83
N TYR A 863 17.97 4.24 -0.25
CA TYR A 863 17.95 4.73 -1.63
C TYR A 863 16.89 3.99 -2.46
N THR A 864 16.50 4.61 -3.58
CA THR A 864 15.46 4.10 -4.48
C THR A 864 15.83 4.35 -5.93
N ASN A 865 15.36 3.49 -6.83
CA ASN A 865 15.53 3.69 -8.27
C ASN A 865 14.27 3.20 -9.03
N GLN A 866 13.82 3.96 -10.02
CA GLN A 866 12.62 3.67 -10.84
C GLN A 866 12.92 3.91 -12.33
N THR A 867 12.20 3.25 -13.23
CA THR A 867 12.29 3.51 -14.66
C THR A 867 10.93 3.85 -15.27
N PHE A 868 10.98 4.62 -16.36
CA PHE A 868 9.81 4.98 -17.16
C PHE A 868 10.04 4.60 -18.62
N GLN A 869 9.01 4.05 -19.24
CA GLN A 869 8.99 3.73 -20.67
C GLN A 869 8.10 4.73 -21.39
N VAL A 870 8.56 5.30 -22.50
CA VAL A 870 7.80 6.22 -23.35
C VAL A 870 7.60 5.60 -24.73
N GLN A 871 6.36 5.48 -25.18
CA GLN A 871 6.03 5.05 -26.53
C GLN A 871 4.88 5.86 -27.12
N PHE A 872 4.99 6.25 -28.39
CA PHE A 872 3.94 6.98 -29.12
C PHE A 872 3.48 8.29 -28.43
N GLY A 873 4.33 8.84 -27.55
CA GLY A 873 4.03 9.99 -26.70
C GLY A 873 3.35 9.69 -25.35
N ASN A 874 3.15 8.43 -24.97
CA ASN A 874 2.58 8.00 -23.68
C ASN A 874 3.66 7.43 -22.76
N GLY A 875 3.57 7.69 -21.45
CA GLY A 875 4.50 7.19 -20.43
C GLY A 875 3.94 6.05 -19.57
N TYR A 876 4.80 5.12 -19.15
CA TYR A 876 4.48 3.96 -18.33
C TYR A 876 5.53 3.78 -17.23
N TYR A 877 5.11 3.51 -15.99
CA TYR A 877 5.98 3.46 -14.81
C TYR A 877 6.39 2.02 -14.45
N SER A 878 7.64 1.80 -14.03
CA SER A 878 8.07 0.56 -13.37
C SER A 878 7.64 0.52 -11.90
N ASN A 879 7.80 -0.65 -11.26
CA ASN A 879 7.93 -0.71 -9.82
C ASN A 879 9.17 0.10 -9.34
N VAL A 880 9.11 0.64 -8.13
CA VAL A 880 10.27 1.24 -7.47
C VAL A 880 11.09 0.13 -6.83
N VAL A 881 12.39 0.10 -7.06
CA VAL A 881 13.32 -0.77 -6.32
C VAL A 881 13.92 0.02 -5.15
N VAL A 882 14.09 -0.66 -4.02
CA VAL A 882 14.58 -0.10 -2.75
C VAL A 882 15.78 -0.91 -2.28
N ASN A 883 16.76 -0.24 -1.68
CA ASN A 883 17.85 -0.86 -0.92
C ASN A 883 18.29 0.06 0.23
N HIS A 884 19.04 -0.49 1.19
CA HIS A 884 19.66 0.24 2.31
C HIS A 884 21.18 0.07 2.27
N VAL A 885 21.94 1.10 2.65
CA VAL A 885 23.35 0.98 3.07
C VAL A 885 23.45 1.20 4.59
N PRO A 886 23.95 0.24 5.37
CA PRO A 886 24.01 0.33 6.82
C PRO A 886 25.08 1.33 7.28
N GLU A 887 24.89 1.90 8.47
CA GLU A 887 25.92 2.70 9.14
C GLU A 887 26.88 1.78 9.90
N LEU A 888 28.11 1.64 9.41
CA LEU A 888 29.14 0.82 10.04
C LEU A 888 29.95 1.63 11.07
N LYS A 889 30.21 1.03 12.23
CA LYS A 889 30.92 1.63 13.37
C LYS A 889 31.85 0.61 13.99
N VAL A 890 33.01 1.05 14.47
CA VAL A 890 34.02 0.23 15.16
C VAL A 890 34.65 1.01 16.32
N GLN A 891 35.20 0.30 17.31
CA GLN A 891 35.86 0.91 18.47
C GLN A 891 37.20 0.24 18.77
N LYS A 892 38.13 1.00 19.35
CA LYS A 892 39.41 0.52 19.89
C LYS A 892 39.39 0.61 21.40
N ARG A 893 39.84 -0.44 22.08
CA ARG A 893 40.02 -0.49 23.54
C ARG A 893 41.38 -1.08 23.89
N VAL A 894 41.83 -0.89 25.13
CA VAL A 894 43.13 -1.38 25.61
C VAL A 894 42.89 -2.26 26.82
N TYR A 895 43.33 -3.51 26.85
CA TYR A 895 43.06 -4.40 27.99
C TYR A 895 44.35 -5.02 28.55
N ASN A 896 44.44 -5.15 29.88
CA ASN A 896 45.53 -5.88 30.53
C ASN A 896 45.50 -7.41 30.23
N LYS A 897 44.32 -7.96 29.94
CA LYS A 897 44.10 -9.35 29.51
C LYS A 897 42.78 -9.47 28.73
N LEU A 898 42.63 -10.51 27.92
CA LEU A 898 41.34 -10.82 27.27
C LEU A 898 40.38 -11.50 28.25
N GLY A 899 39.07 -11.33 28.02
CA GLY A 899 38.02 -11.77 28.95
C GLY A 899 37.73 -10.71 30.01
N ASP A 900 37.91 -11.04 31.28
CA ASP A 900 37.66 -10.16 32.44
C ASP A 900 38.77 -9.11 32.66
N GLY A 901 39.26 -8.52 31.57
CA GLY A 901 40.26 -7.46 31.58
C GLY A 901 39.69 -6.08 31.93
N GLN A 902 40.50 -5.22 32.52
CA GLN A 902 40.15 -3.81 32.69
C GLN A 902 40.54 -3.01 31.45
N ASN A 903 39.64 -2.17 30.94
CA ASN A 903 40.02 -1.19 29.91
C ASN A 903 41.03 -0.19 30.50
N LEU A 904 42.17 -0.01 29.83
CA LEU A 904 43.31 0.83 30.21
C LEU A 904 43.40 2.14 29.41
N ASP A 905 42.44 2.42 28.53
CA ASP A 905 42.38 3.72 27.86
C ASP A 905 42.30 4.88 28.88
N GLY A 906 43.11 5.91 28.65
CA GLY A 906 43.37 7.01 29.58
C GLY A 906 44.23 6.66 30.81
N LYS A 907 44.78 5.45 30.93
CA LYS A 907 45.48 4.96 32.14
C LYS A 907 46.97 4.64 31.91
N LEU A 908 47.61 4.23 33.01
CA LEU A 908 49.02 3.86 33.03
C LEU A 908 49.24 2.40 32.62
N ILE A 909 50.28 2.17 31.81
CA ILE A 909 50.88 0.86 31.52
C ILE A 909 52.35 0.94 31.94
N LYS A 910 52.89 -0.05 32.66
CA LYS A 910 54.29 0.03 33.11
C LYS A 910 55.24 -0.37 31.98
N LEU A 911 56.47 0.12 32.05
CA LEU A 911 57.53 -0.27 31.13
C LEU A 911 57.78 -1.78 31.23
N GLY A 912 57.65 -2.49 30.10
CA GLY A 912 57.78 -3.94 30.01
C GLY A 912 56.49 -4.74 30.19
N ASP A 913 55.37 -4.12 30.63
CA ASP A 913 54.08 -4.82 30.75
C ASP A 913 53.57 -5.27 29.37
N LYS A 914 52.92 -6.44 29.35
CA LYS A 914 52.13 -6.92 28.22
C LYS A 914 50.66 -6.50 28.37
N PHE A 915 50.04 -6.14 27.27
CA PHE A 915 48.61 -5.77 27.19
C PHE A 915 48.06 -6.14 25.81
N TYR A 916 46.79 -5.85 25.55
CA TYR A 916 46.14 -6.04 24.25
C TYR A 916 45.55 -4.72 23.75
N TYR A 917 45.71 -4.42 22.46
CA TYR A 917 44.70 -3.62 21.78
C TYR A 917 43.58 -4.56 21.32
N PHE A 918 42.34 -4.17 21.61
CA PHE A 918 41.13 -4.86 21.18
C PHE A 918 40.43 -3.99 20.15
N LEU A 919 40.11 -4.60 19.01
CA LEU A 919 39.70 -3.97 17.77
C LEU A 919 38.33 -4.57 17.40
N ASP A 920 37.26 -3.88 17.76
CA ASP A 920 35.89 -4.35 17.50
C ASP A 920 35.63 -4.56 15.99
N GLY A 921 34.88 -5.58 15.66
CA GLY A 921 34.37 -5.77 14.31
C GLY A 921 33.47 -4.62 13.85
N ALA A 922 33.47 -4.35 12.54
CA ALA A 922 32.35 -3.65 11.92
C ALA A 922 31.20 -4.65 11.78
N LYS A 923 30.18 -4.54 12.65
CA LYS A 923 29.02 -5.41 12.58
C LYS A 923 28.26 -5.24 11.27
N LEU A 924 28.18 -6.31 10.48
CA LEU A 924 27.45 -6.34 9.22
C LEU A 924 26.05 -6.93 9.43
N PRO A 925 24.99 -6.30 8.88
CA PRO A 925 23.62 -6.77 9.07
C PRO A 925 23.37 -8.09 8.34
N ALA A 926 22.25 -8.73 8.69
CA ALA A 926 21.70 -9.87 7.96
C ALA A 926 21.16 -9.46 6.57
N ASP A 927 20.71 -10.46 5.81
CA ASP A 927 20.03 -10.32 4.51
C ASP A 927 20.75 -9.51 3.42
N ARG A 928 22.10 -9.48 3.44
CA ARG A 928 22.93 -8.72 2.50
C ARG A 928 22.70 -9.10 1.03
N GLY A 929 22.77 -8.11 0.14
CA GLY A 929 22.75 -8.29 -1.31
C GLY A 929 24.08 -8.78 -1.89
N GLU A 930 25.21 -8.53 -1.24
CA GLU A 930 26.54 -8.93 -1.74
C GLU A 930 27.31 -9.83 -0.78
N SER A 931 28.19 -10.68 -1.34
CA SER A 931 29.10 -11.53 -0.57
C SER A 931 30.30 -10.72 -0.03
N LEU A 932 30.91 -11.22 1.04
CA LEU A 932 32.12 -10.64 1.62
C LEU A 932 33.34 -10.96 0.75
N LYS A 933 34.19 -9.95 0.51
CA LYS A 933 35.39 -9.96 -0.34
C LYS A 933 36.65 -9.52 0.41
N GLU A 934 36.45 -8.79 1.50
CA GLU A 934 37.48 -8.36 2.44
C GLU A 934 36.80 -8.10 3.78
N TYR A 935 37.43 -8.57 4.86
CA TYR A 935 37.16 -8.14 6.22
C TYR A 935 38.51 -8.13 6.95
N ARG A 936 39.09 -6.95 7.14
CA ARG A 936 40.49 -6.78 7.57
C ARG A 936 40.64 -5.71 8.63
N PHE A 937 41.51 -5.96 9.59
CA PHE A 937 42.03 -4.98 10.53
C PHE A 937 43.37 -4.46 10.03
N TYR A 938 43.57 -3.15 10.09
CA TYR A 938 44.83 -2.45 9.82
C TYR A 938 45.16 -1.58 11.03
N ASP A 939 46.13 -2.02 11.83
CA ASP A 939 46.62 -1.34 13.04
C ASP A 939 47.99 -0.70 12.73
N ASP A 940 48.11 0.60 12.95
CA ASP A 940 49.31 1.41 12.65
C ASP A 940 49.75 2.04 13.98
N PHE A 941 50.54 1.30 14.74
CA PHE A 941 50.84 1.60 16.15
C PHE A 941 52.20 2.30 16.30
N ASP A 942 52.34 3.16 17.32
CA ASP A 942 53.61 3.84 17.59
C ASP A 942 54.69 2.84 18.06
N GLU A 943 55.54 2.44 17.12
CA GLU A 943 56.61 1.45 17.26
C GLU A 943 57.75 1.90 18.18
N LYS A 944 57.72 3.17 18.62
CA LYS A 944 58.61 3.72 19.65
C LYS A 944 58.10 3.39 21.06
N GLY A 945 56.78 3.30 21.22
CA GLY A 945 56.10 3.03 22.49
C GLY A 945 55.83 1.55 22.72
N ASP A 946 55.39 0.85 21.68
CA ASP A 946 54.84 -0.50 21.78
C ASP A 946 55.43 -1.48 20.76
N GLU A 947 55.69 -2.70 21.22
CA GLU A 947 56.16 -3.83 20.41
C GLU A 947 55.05 -4.88 20.31
N PHE A 948 54.57 -5.16 19.10
CA PHE A 948 53.68 -6.30 18.85
C PHE A 948 54.42 -7.61 19.13
N THR A 949 53.83 -8.47 19.97
CA THR A 949 54.53 -9.65 20.49
C THR A 949 54.47 -10.88 19.59
N GLY A 950 53.68 -10.82 18.50
CA GLY A 950 53.36 -11.97 17.64
C GLY A 950 52.04 -12.68 18.01
N GLU A 951 51.57 -12.51 19.24
CA GLU A 951 50.33 -13.13 19.72
C GLU A 951 49.10 -12.30 19.30
N TYR A 952 48.15 -12.93 18.62
CA TYR A 952 46.87 -12.31 18.25
C TYR A 952 45.70 -13.29 18.35
N LYS A 953 44.47 -12.78 18.32
CA LYS A 953 43.24 -13.54 18.08
C LYS A 953 42.32 -12.82 17.11
N ALA A 954 41.58 -13.60 16.31
CA ALA A 954 40.32 -13.18 15.69
C ALA A 954 39.18 -14.00 16.33
N MET A 955 38.05 -13.39 16.66
CA MET A 955 36.97 -14.00 17.46
C MET A 955 35.60 -13.62 16.88
N ALA A 956 34.68 -14.57 16.73
CA ALA A 956 33.32 -14.27 16.28
C ALA A 956 32.60 -13.40 17.32
N ALA A 957 32.17 -12.18 16.97
CA ALA A 957 31.44 -11.29 17.88
C ALA A 957 29.93 -11.60 17.90
N VAL A 958 29.42 -12.20 16.82
CA VAL A 958 28.04 -12.70 16.69
C VAL A 958 28.00 -14.20 16.33
N ASP A 959 26.81 -14.79 16.36
CA ASP A 959 26.56 -16.09 15.73
C ASP A 959 26.64 -15.94 14.19
N ILE A 960 27.60 -16.61 13.56
CA ILE A 960 27.82 -16.57 12.10
C ILE A 960 27.31 -17.87 11.48
N LYS A 961 26.23 -17.78 10.71
CA LYS A 961 25.69 -18.88 9.90
C LYS A 961 26.45 -18.99 8.58
N LEU A 962 26.79 -20.22 8.19
CA LEU A 962 27.39 -20.56 6.90
C LEU A 962 26.35 -21.11 5.92
N LYS A 963 26.70 -21.10 4.62
CA LYS A 963 25.83 -21.52 3.50
C LYS A 963 25.45 -23.00 3.52
N ASP A 964 26.17 -23.85 4.25
CA ASP A 964 25.81 -25.25 4.50
C ASP A 964 24.78 -25.43 5.63
N GLY A 965 24.38 -24.34 6.30
CA GLY A 965 23.44 -24.34 7.42
C GLY A 965 24.10 -24.49 8.80
N SER A 966 25.42 -24.68 8.87
CA SER A 966 26.15 -24.68 10.15
C SER A 966 26.21 -23.26 10.75
N VAL A 967 26.42 -23.19 12.07
CA VAL A 967 26.50 -21.92 12.81
C VAL A 967 27.73 -21.94 13.72
N ILE A 968 28.64 -21.00 13.47
CA ILE A 968 29.74 -20.67 14.38
C ILE A 968 29.17 -19.75 15.47
N LYS A 969 29.49 -20.01 16.74
CA LYS A 969 28.95 -19.26 17.87
C LYS A 969 29.76 -18.02 18.21
N ALA A 970 29.10 -16.99 18.71
CA ALA A 970 29.79 -15.85 19.34
C ALA A 970 30.80 -16.35 20.40
N GLY A 971 31.98 -15.70 20.45
CA GLY A 971 33.13 -16.11 21.25
C GLY A 971 34.01 -17.22 20.64
N THR A 972 33.65 -17.80 19.48
CA THR A 972 34.51 -18.81 18.82
C THR A 972 35.80 -18.19 18.29
N ASP A 973 36.93 -18.85 18.52
CA ASP A 973 38.23 -18.45 17.97
C ASP A 973 38.31 -18.74 16.46
N LEU A 974 38.41 -17.66 15.68
CA LEU A 974 38.47 -17.65 14.22
C LEU A 974 39.89 -17.47 13.68
N SER A 975 40.93 -17.44 14.52
CA SER A 975 42.30 -17.09 14.09
C SER A 975 42.86 -18.03 13.02
N GLN A 976 42.41 -19.28 12.98
CA GLN A 976 42.72 -20.24 11.90
C GLN A 976 42.20 -19.81 10.51
N TYR A 977 41.09 -19.06 10.48
CA TYR A 977 40.47 -18.48 9.28
C TYR A 977 40.98 -17.06 8.96
N ALA A 978 41.98 -16.57 9.70
CA ALA A 978 42.63 -15.30 9.47
C ALA A 978 44.07 -15.46 8.92
N GLU A 979 44.59 -14.38 8.36
CA GLU A 979 45.99 -14.20 7.97
C GLU A 979 46.55 -12.97 8.68
N LEU A 980 47.69 -13.15 9.36
CA LEU A 980 48.45 -12.09 10.01
C LEU A 980 49.57 -11.62 9.09
N LYS A 981 49.72 -10.30 8.93
CA LYS A 981 50.94 -9.67 8.39
C LYS A 981 51.46 -8.66 9.40
N TYR A 982 52.78 -8.56 9.53
CA TYR A 982 53.44 -7.65 10.46
C TYR A 982 54.65 -7.00 9.79
N ASP A 983 54.61 -5.68 9.62
CA ASP A 983 55.76 -4.88 9.21
C ASP A 983 56.40 -4.21 10.44
N LYS A 984 57.38 -4.91 11.02
CA LYS A 984 58.13 -4.42 12.20
C LYS A 984 58.90 -3.12 11.93
N ALA A 985 59.19 -2.78 10.66
CA ALA A 985 59.88 -1.53 10.33
C ALA A 985 58.93 -0.32 10.25
N LYS A 986 57.60 -0.53 10.27
CA LYS A 986 56.60 0.53 10.22
C LYS A 986 55.62 0.57 11.40
N GLY A 987 55.61 -0.41 12.30
CA GLY A 987 54.58 -0.51 13.35
C GLY A 987 53.23 -0.98 12.84
N VAL A 988 53.17 -1.68 11.70
CA VAL A 988 51.90 -2.07 11.06
C VAL A 988 51.58 -3.55 11.28
N VAL A 989 50.39 -3.84 11.81
CA VAL A 989 49.80 -5.18 11.86
C VAL A 989 48.51 -5.23 11.05
N GLU A 990 48.42 -6.19 10.13
CA GLU A 990 47.18 -6.55 9.45
C GLU A 990 46.66 -7.90 9.92
N ILE A 991 45.35 -8.00 10.19
CA ILE A 991 44.65 -9.28 10.38
C ILE A 991 43.52 -9.35 9.36
N SER A 992 43.62 -10.26 8.39
CA SER A 992 42.69 -10.37 7.27
C SER A 992 41.91 -11.69 7.34
N MET A 993 40.58 -11.68 7.25
CA MET A 993 39.81 -12.91 7.13
C MET A 993 39.99 -13.53 5.74
N LYS A 994 40.26 -14.84 5.67
CA LYS A 994 40.53 -15.57 4.43
C LYS A 994 39.30 -15.60 3.52
N GLN A 995 39.51 -15.42 2.22
CA GLN A 995 38.41 -15.40 1.26
C GLN A 995 37.65 -16.74 1.23
N ASP A 996 38.34 -17.88 1.40
CA ASP A 996 37.68 -19.19 1.44
C ASP A 996 36.75 -19.36 2.67
N PHE A 997 36.96 -18.59 3.73
CA PHE A 997 36.03 -18.49 4.86
C PHE A 997 34.89 -17.52 4.56
N LEU A 998 35.21 -16.31 4.07
CA LEU A 998 34.23 -15.29 3.69
C LEU A 998 33.22 -15.79 2.63
N ASP A 999 33.67 -16.58 1.67
CA ASP A 999 32.80 -17.22 0.65
C ASP A 999 31.82 -18.25 1.24
N LYS A 1000 32.09 -18.82 2.42
CA LYS A 1000 31.20 -19.76 3.11
C LYS A 1000 30.12 -19.07 3.95
N VAL A 1001 30.29 -17.80 4.33
CA VAL A 1001 29.33 -17.04 5.14
C VAL A 1001 27.99 -16.88 4.41
N ASP A 1002 26.87 -17.13 5.09
CA ASP A 1002 25.54 -16.88 4.53
C ASP A 1002 25.25 -15.37 4.49
N ASN A 1003 24.68 -14.90 3.38
CA ASN A 1003 24.21 -13.53 3.24
C ASN A 1003 23.02 -13.22 4.15
N ALA A 1004 22.23 -14.24 4.52
CA ALA A 1004 21.16 -14.13 5.53
C ALA A 1004 21.68 -14.10 6.98
N SER A 1005 22.99 -14.30 7.21
CA SER A 1005 23.60 -14.17 8.54
C SER A 1005 24.02 -12.73 8.81
N GLU A 1006 23.93 -12.26 10.07
CA GLU A 1006 24.83 -11.20 10.52
C GLU A 1006 26.29 -11.68 10.41
N PHE A 1007 27.25 -10.76 10.29
CA PHE A 1007 28.67 -11.11 10.31
C PHE A 1007 29.46 -10.07 11.10
N ASP A 1008 30.23 -10.53 12.09
CA ASP A 1008 31.00 -9.66 12.97
C ASP A 1008 32.13 -10.45 13.61
N VAL A 1009 33.35 -9.90 13.59
CA VAL A 1009 34.56 -10.56 14.08
C VAL A 1009 35.45 -9.53 14.76
N ASP A 1010 35.71 -9.69 16.04
CA ASP A 1010 36.67 -8.85 16.78
C ASP A 1010 38.11 -9.36 16.58
N ALA A 1011 39.07 -8.44 16.59
CA ALA A 1011 40.49 -8.77 16.64
C ALA A 1011 41.14 -8.29 17.95
N ALA A 1012 42.11 -9.04 18.44
CA ALA A 1012 42.92 -8.66 19.60
C ALA A 1012 44.40 -8.90 19.29
N ILE A 1013 45.23 -7.86 19.43
CA ILE A 1013 46.68 -7.92 19.22
C ILE A 1013 47.40 -7.69 20.54
N GLN A 1014 48.31 -8.59 20.91
CA GLN A 1014 49.08 -8.46 22.14
C GLN A 1014 50.30 -7.58 21.89
N MET A 1015 50.41 -6.54 22.71
CA MET A 1015 51.50 -5.57 22.69
C MET A 1015 52.34 -5.68 23.96
N LYS A 1016 53.54 -5.12 23.91
CA LYS A 1016 54.41 -4.92 25.06
C LYS A 1016 54.92 -3.47 25.05
N ARG A 1017 54.77 -2.78 26.18
CA ARG A 1017 55.27 -1.41 26.34
C ARG A 1017 56.79 -1.40 26.43
N ILE A 1018 57.46 -0.71 25.51
CA ILE A 1018 58.94 -0.69 25.38
C ILE A 1018 59.60 0.66 25.69
N ALA A 1019 58.85 1.75 25.81
CA ALA A 1019 59.37 3.05 26.23
C ALA A 1019 58.50 3.75 27.30
N SER A 1020 59.08 4.74 27.97
CA SER A 1020 58.35 5.75 28.76
C SER A 1020 57.89 6.89 27.86
N GLY A 1021 56.70 7.43 28.11
CA GLY A 1021 56.07 8.44 27.26
C GLY A 1021 54.54 8.37 27.34
N THR A 1022 53.88 8.96 26.35
CA THR A 1022 52.42 8.81 26.13
C THR A 1022 52.21 8.39 24.69
N PHE A 1023 51.51 7.28 24.51
CA PHE A 1023 51.37 6.60 23.23
C PHE A 1023 49.89 6.48 22.88
N GLU A 1024 49.57 6.84 21.65
CA GLU A 1024 48.23 6.83 21.09
C GLU A 1024 48.15 5.81 19.97
N ASN A 1025 46.98 5.21 19.78
CA ASN A 1025 46.77 4.24 18.70
C ASN A 1025 45.32 4.29 18.19
N THR A 1026 45.15 4.06 16.88
CA THR A 1026 43.90 4.01 16.13
C THR A 1026 44.01 2.84 15.14
N TYR A 1027 42.91 2.25 14.68
CA TYR A 1027 42.97 1.28 13.59
C TYR A 1027 41.88 1.55 12.56
N LYS A 1028 41.96 0.85 11.43
CA LYS A 1028 40.88 0.75 10.45
C LYS A 1028 40.35 -0.68 10.39
N ASN A 1029 39.05 -0.86 10.47
CA ASN A 1029 38.41 -2.05 9.92
C ASN A 1029 38.11 -1.77 8.44
N VAL A 1030 38.32 -2.74 7.56
CA VAL A 1030 38.12 -2.59 6.11
C VAL A 1030 37.20 -3.69 5.62
N VAL A 1031 36.05 -3.29 5.06
CA VAL A 1031 34.97 -4.18 4.61
C VAL A 1031 34.75 -3.96 3.12
N ASN A 1032 35.03 -4.97 2.29
CA ASN A 1032 34.94 -4.87 0.82
C ASN A 1032 35.65 -3.62 0.22
N GLY A 1033 36.77 -3.17 0.81
CA GLY A 1033 37.50 -1.96 0.42
C GLY A 1033 37.02 -0.64 1.06
N HIS A 1034 35.92 -0.64 1.83
CA HIS A 1034 35.47 0.52 2.59
C HIS A 1034 36.18 0.56 3.97
N GLU A 1035 36.86 1.67 4.27
CA GLU A 1035 37.58 1.87 5.54
C GLU A 1035 36.69 2.53 6.62
N ILE A 1036 36.53 1.87 7.76
CA ILE A 1036 35.93 2.43 8.98
C ILE A 1036 37.06 2.67 9.99
N VAL A 1037 37.24 3.93 10.42
CA VAL A 1037 38.29 4.32 11.37
C VAL A 1037 37.76 4.27 12.81
N SER A 1038 38.54 3.72 13.74
CA SER A 1038 38.19 3.64 15.16
C SER A 1038 38.32 4.98 15.89
N ASN A 1039 37.87 5.04 17.15
CA ASN A 1039 38.41 6.02 18.09
C ASN A 1039 39.91 5.81 18.29
N THR A 1040 40.62 6.89 18.62
CA THR A 1040 41.97 6.82 19.18
C THR A 1040 41.89 6.44 20.66
N VAL A 1041 42.80 5.58 21.12
CA VAL A 1041 43.04 5.30 22.55
C VAL A 1041 44.40 5.85 22.97
N LYS A 1042 44.56 6.19 24.25
CA LYS A 1042 45.72 6.89 24.79
C LYS A 1042 46.19 6.24 26.09
N THR A 1043 47.48 5.93 26.21
CA THR A 1043 48.07 5.35 27.43
C THR A 1043 49.40 6.00 27.76
N THR A 1044 49.75 6.04 29.05
CA THR A 1044 50.97 6.71 29.53
C THR A 1044 51.85 5.74 30.32
N THR A 1045 53.16 5.90 30.20
CA THR A 1045 54.18 5.14 30.93
C THR A 1045 55.16 6.13 31.56
N PRO A 1046 55.24 6.22 32.90
CA PRO A 1046 56.13 7.18 33.57
C PRO A 1046 57.60 6.99 33.19
N GLU A 1047 58.38 8.08 33.22
CA GLU A 1047 59.84 7.97 33.19
C GLU A 1047 60.36 7.20 34.42
N PRO A 1048 61.45 6.41 34.28
CA PRO A 1048 62.10 5.79 35.42
C PRO A 1048 62.63 6.85 36.40
N GLU A 1049 62.37 6.68 37.70
CA GLU A 1049 62.92 7.57 38.73
C GLU A 1049 64.45 7.58 38.69
N LYS A 1050 65.05 8.76 38.56
CA LYS A 1050 66.51 8.92 38.64
C LYS A 1050 66.96 8.59 40.07
N PRO A 1051 67.92 7.68 40.27
CA PRO A 1051 68.27 7.18 41.61
C PRO A 1051 68.83 8.30 42.48
N GLN A 1052 68.11 8.64 43.56
CA GLN A 1052 68.61 9.58 44.57
C GLN A 1052 69.78 8.96 45.36
N PRO A 1053 70.84 9.72 45.66
CA PRO A 1053 71.99 9.21 46.42
C PRO A 1053 71.60 8.90 47.88
N LYS A 1054 72.01 7.73 48.37
CA LYS A 1054 71.77 7.30 49.76
C LYS A 1054 72.46 8.25 50.75
N LYS A 1055 71.68 8.88 51.63
CA LYS A 1055 72.18 9.73 52.72
C LYS A 1055 72.73 8.84 53.86
N PRO A 1056 73.94 9.12 54.40
CA PRO A 1056 74.59 8.23 55.37
C PRO A 1056 74.00 8.33 56.79
N THR A 1057 74.05 7.20 57.52
CA THR A 1057 73.55 7.04 58.89
C THR A 1057 74.57 7.52 59.95
N PRO A 1058 74.21 8.40 60.89
CA PRO A 1058 75.02 8.69 62.08
C PRO A 1058 74.84 7.63 63.20
N ALA A 1059 75.89 7.38 63.97
CA ALA A 1059 75.91 6.48 65.13
C ALA A 1059 75.93 7.28 66.47
N PRO A 1060 75.66 6.65 67.65
CA PRO A 1060 74.94 7.31 68.75
C PRO A 1060 75.81 7.80 69.93
N LYS A 1061 75.20 8.56 70.86
CA LYS A 1061 75.63 8.68 72.28
C LYS A 1061 74.51 9.07 73.26
N THR A 1062 74.74 8.68 74.52
CA THR A 1062 73.87 8.47 75.69
C THR A 1062 73.49 9.75 76.52
N PRO A 1063 72.65 9.68 77.60
CA PRO A 1063 71.69 10.76 77.95
C PRO A 1063 71.68 11.30 79.41
N ALA A 1064 70.67 12.16 79.70
CA ALA A 1064 70.06 12.51 81.01
C ALA A 1064 70.82 13.52 81.93
N PRO A 1065 70.19 14.15 82.97
CA PRO A 1065 68.84 13.91 83.55
C PRO A 1065 67.94 15.13 83.95
N ALA A 1066 66.66 14.80 84.26
CA ALA A 1066 65.72 15.41 85.26
C ALA A 1066 65.18 16.86 85.09
N LEU A 1067 63.86 17.12 84.91
CA LEU A 1067 62.67 17.01 85.81
C LEU A 1067 62.47 18.23 86.75
N PRO A 1068 61.28 18.51 87.36
CA PRO A 1068 59.97 17.79 87.45
C PRO A 1068 58.92 18.33 86.45
N GLN A 1069 57.57 18.22 86.48
CA GLN A 1069 56.42 17.32 86.91
C GLN A 1069 55.13 17.99 86.32
N THR A 1070 53.87 17.51 86.25
CA THR A 1070 53.02 16.32 86.60
C THR A 1070 51.75 16.42 85.70
N GLY A 1071 50.79 15.49 85.57
CA GLY A 1071 50.55 14.13 86.09
C GLY A 1071 49.45 13.46 85.22
N GLU A 1072 49.47 12.13 85.00
CA GLU A 1072 48.75 11.09 85.77
C GLU A 1072 47.24 10.97 85.43
N ARG A 1073 46.60 9.82 85.18
CA ARG A 1073 46.94 8.35 85.13
C ARG A 1073 45.79 7.59 84.40
N SER A 1074 45.83 6.31 83.97
CA SER A 1074 46.89 5.43 83.42
C SER A 1074 46.37 4.00 83.10
N SER A 1075 46.54 3.50 81.85
CA SER A 1075 46.67 2.05 81.48
C SER A 1075 45.45 1.10 81.69
N ILE A 1076 45.30 -0.11 81.10
CA ILE A 1076 46.16 -1.23 80.61
C ILE A 1076 45.53 -1.82 79.31
N GLY A 1077 46.16 -2.56 78.37
CA GLY A 1077 47.51 -3.16 78.26
C GLY A 1077 47.72 -3.95 76.94
N LEU A 1078 48.59 -4.99 76.96
CA LEU A 1078 49.05 -5.82 75.83
C LEU A 1078 48.86 -7.35 76.15
N VAL A 1079 49.10 -8.39 75.32
CA VAL A 1079 49.94 -8.55 74.09
C VAL A 1079 49.31 -9.49 73.02
N ALA A 1080 50.01 -10.50 72.47
CA ALA A 1080 49.66 -11.30 71.28
C ALA A 1080 50.11 -12.79 71.38
N LEU A 1081 49.95 -13.56 70.27
CA LEU A 1081 50.33 -14.98 70.03
C LEU A 1081 49.42 -16.04 70.71
N GLY A 1082 49.11 -17.22 70.14
CA GLY A 1082 49.28 -17.75 68.77
C GLY A 1082 49.92 -19.16 68.71
N LEU A 1083 49.16 -20.22 68.32
CA LEU A 1083 49.67 -21.55 67.89
C LEU A 1083 48.54 -22.48 67.33
N SER A 1084 48.89 -23.72 66.95
CA SER A 1084 48.17 -24.56 65.94
C SER A 1084 47.45 -25.83 66.45
N MET A 1085 46.68 -26.45 65.53
CA MET A 1085 45.83 -27.66 65.64
C MET A 1085 46.37 -28.90 66.38
N LEU A 1086 45.44 -29.72 66.92
CA LEU A 1086 45.37 -31.19 66.72
C LEU A 1086 43.95 -31.73 67.01
N ALA A 1087 43.66 -33.01 66.70
CA ALA A 1087 42.28 -33.57 66.61
C ALA A 1087 42.11 -34.96 67.27
N GLY A 1088 40.86 -35.43 67.52
CA GLY A 1088 40.58 -36.71 68.20
C GLY A 1088 39.13 -37.25 68.18
N PHE A 1089 38.69 -37.79 67.04
CA PHE A 1089 37.67 -38.85 66.77
C PHE A 1089 36.48 -39.22 67.71
N GLY A 1090 35.27 -39.29 67.09
CA GLY A 1090 34.32 -40.42 67.20
C GLY A 1090 33.00 -40.22 67.99
N LEU A 1091 31.89 -40.95 67.73
CA LEU A 1091 31.41 -41.66 66.52
C LEU A 1091 29.89 -42.04 66.68
N PHE A 1092 29.15 -42.19 65.56
CA PHE A 1092 27.71 -42.56 65.43
C PHE A 1092 26.64 -41.56 65.96
N GLY A 1093 25.44 -41.44 65.34
CA GLY A 1093 25.01 -42.01 64.05
C GLY A 1093 23.51 -41.86 63.69
N LEU A 1094 23.18 -42.27 62.46
CA LEU A 1094 21.87 -42.70 61.89
C LEU A 1094 20.69 -41.73 61.61
N LYS A 1095 20.34 -41.73 60.31
CA LYS A 1095 19.00 -41.66 59.65
C LYS A 1095 18.19 -40.34 59.56
N LYS A 1096 17.80 -40.07 58.29
CA LYS A 1096 16.74 -39.16 57.84
C LYS A 1096 15.35 -39.58 58.35
N HIS A 1097 14.42 -38.63 58.42
CA HIS A 1097 13.15 -38.76 57.70
C HIS A 1097 12.68 -37.39 57.13
N LYS A 1098 11.53 -37.38 56.45
CA LYS A 1098 10.94 -36.25 55.71
C LYS A 1098 9.93 -35.43 56.54
N GLU A 1099 9.37 -34.40 55.89
CA GLU A 1099 8.19 -33.59 56.22
C GLU A 1099 8.49 -32.34 57.08
N ASN A 1100 8.13 -31.11 56.66
CA ASN A 1100 7.48 -30.65 55.41
C ASN A 1100 8.30 -29.57 54.71
#